data_AF-A0AAN6SU35-F1
#
_entry.id   AF-A0AAN6SU35-F1
#
_cell.length_a   1.000
_cell.length_b   1.000
_cell.length_c   1.000
_cell.angle_alpha   90.00
_cell.angle_beta   90.00
_cell.angle_gamma   90.00
#
_symmetry.space_group_name_H-M   'P 1'
#
loop_
_entity.id
_entity.type
_entity.pdbx_description
1 polymer ?
#
loop_
_entity_poly.entity_id
_entity_poly.type
_entity_poly.pdbx_seq_one_letter_code
_entity_poly.pdbx_strand_id
1 'polypeptide(L)'
;MMLALLPKVPLMMRAALLHILHLSPQSKYLDLRTEIIIAVLRSFTNPSPPLSITATQKMAGQAPKLKGKIWVSTYTCPLPPAGEAGLQDAIAKGIDELRNPKVPPPTYQMPDPAPIEAEWTGYRANATPDSRLPNVPEKELYAEMMKEVKSPVTVIYFHGGAYYMLDPATHRPTTKKLAKLTGGRVYSVRYRLAPQHPFPAALMDALMSYLALLYPPEGAFHEPVRPEHIVFAGDSAGGNLALALLQLLLHLHRHAHTIPWHGTSHPIPLPAGVATNSPWLDITHSSPSCTTNAAFDYLPTLSQQLTAESARPPCPAWPASPPRRHLYAPDSLLAHPLVSPVLARSWAGAPPVYVCAGWELLADEGRFVAHKMWREGVRVVFEEYEAMPHCFGIVFPYLREARRCMEGWAGFMKGVVEGGGGGGGVVESRFVTVRARSLEEVVGEMGGLWTEGEEVVEERVWRKTTVSKIAATVRALFAAREPYRIFHGSTNSTRPRPSTTTKTVDISALRNVLSVDAARRVALVEPNVPMDKLVEATLPHGLVPPVVMEFPGITAGGGFAGTAGESSSFKHGFFDETVNRVEMVLADGEVVEITPEGERGDLFRGAAGAVGTLGTTTLLEVRLMEARRFVKTRYRRTRSVAEAVEAVREEVRRGENDYVDGILFSKDHGVVVTGQLTDEMPSPEEGGKVQTFSGPWDPWFYLHAKDKTALEKGEVGAAPVDYVPLAEYLFRYDRGGFWVGAAAFEYFKFVPFTKFFRWFLDDFLHTRMMYRALHGSGESARFVVQDIAMPFETTERFVDYTSSELDIWPLWLCPLKRRGPPTFHPFTTVPEGVEKKEDDMMLNVGVWGWGPSDPAEFVRKNREFEDKVRELGGMKWLYAHTYYPQDEFWSMYGGREWYDELRDKYNAKTLPSVWDKVHVDPDVAGAKQRHWLKKQPPLGGFYGIYKSIQSKDYMLHRRAQWKWKGE
;
A
#
# COMPACT_ATOMS: atom_id res chain seq x y z
N MET A 1 1.51 -27.82 31.85
CA MET A 1 0.75 -26.57 31.71
C MET A 1 1.04 -25.56 32.83
N MET A 2 0.89 -25.90 34.12
CA MET A 2 1.22 -24.97 35.22
C MET A 2 2.68 -24.45 35.20
N LEU A 3 3.67 -25.31 34.96
CA LEU A 3 5.08 -24.90 34.81
C LEU A 3 5.34 -23.94 33.63
N ALA A 4 4.55 -24.04 32.55
CA ALA A 4 4.68 -23.18 31.37
C ALA A 4 4.02 -21.80 31.55
N LEU A 5 3.12 -21.66 32.54
CA LEU A 5 2.42 -20.41 32.87
C LEU A 5 3.17 -19.59 33.93
N LEU A 6 4.05 -20.21 34.71
CA LEU A 6 4.83 -19.54 35.78
C LEU A 6 5.61 -18.31 35.28
N PRO A 7 6.33 -18.36 34.14
CA PRO A 7 7.04 -17.19 33.61
C PRO A 7 6.12 -16.07 33.11
N LYS A 8 4.82 -16.35 32.94
CA LYS A 8 3.82 -15.42 32.40
C LYS A 8 3.04 -14.69 33.49
N VAL A 9 3.30 -14.97 34.77
CA VAL A 9 2.62 -14.31 35.90
C VAL A 9 2.69 -12.78 35.83
N PRO A 10 3.84 -12.13 35.54
CA PRO A 10 3.89 -10.67 35.41
C PRO A 10 2.98 -10.12 34.30
N LEU A 11 2.90 -10.83 33.17
CA LEU A 11 2.03 -10.46 32.05
C LEU A 11 0.54 -10.59 32.44
N MET A 12 0.18 -11.69 33.10
CA MET A 12 -1.19 -11.91 33.59
C MET A 12 -1.60 -10.85 34.62
N MET A 13 -0.70 -10.47 35.54
CA MET A 13 -0.93 -9.41 36.51
C MET A 13 -1.12 -8.05 35.86
N ARG A 14 -0.29 -7.72 34.84
CA ARG A 14 -0.43 -6.47 34.08
C ARG A 14 -1.77 -6.41 33.34
N ALA A 15 -2.15 -7.49 32.65
CA ALA A 15 -3.44 -7.58 31.97
C ALA A 15 -4.61 -7.42 32.96
N ALA A 16 -4.53 -8.08 34.11
CA ALA A 16 -5.55 -7.96 35.15
C ALA A 16 -5.67 -6.53 35.69
N LEU A 17 -4.54 -5.86 35.95
CA LEU A 17 -4.53 -4.48 36.42
C LEU A 17 -5.17 -3.53 35.40
N LEU A 18 -4.79 -3.63 34.11
CA LEU A 18 -5.36 -2.80 33.05
C LEU A 18 -6.88 -3.04 32.88
N HIS A 19 -7.32 -4.29 32.98
CA HIS A 19 -8.75 -4.64 32.92
C HIS A 19 -9.54 -4.06 34.10
N ILE A 20 -9.06 -4.26 35.33
CA ILE A 20 -9.73 -3.78 36.56
C ILE A 20 -9.83 -2.25 36.57
N LEU A 21 -8.79 -1.57 36.09
CA LEU A 21 -8.75 -0.11 35.99
C LEU A 21 -9.52 0.44 34.77
N HIS A 22 -10.17 -0.41 33.97
CA HIS A 22 -10.88 -0.03 32.73
C HIS A 22 -9.99 0.73 31.73
N LEU A 23 -8.68 0.47 31.76
CA LEU A 23 -7.69 1.05 30.85
C LEU A 23 -7.53 0.22 29.57
N SER A 24 -8.05 -1.00 29.55
CA SER A 24 -8.05 -1.86 28.36
C SER A 24 -9.33 -1.62 27.52
N PRO A 25 -9.23 -1.48 26.18
CA PRO A 25 -10.41 -1.35 25.30
C PRO A 25 -11.42 -2.50 25.43
N GLN A 26 -10.96 -3.68 25.85
CA GLN A 26 -11.71 -4.92 25.93
C GLN A 26 -12.52 -5.04 27.23
N SER A 27 -12.12 -4.34 28.29
CA SER A 27 -12.75 -4.41 29.63
C SER A 27 -14.27 -4.19 29.63
N LYS A 28 -14.76 -3.37 28.69
CA LYS A 28 -16.19 -3.08 28.50
C LYS A 28 -16.99 -4.29 28.01
N TYR A 29 -16.33 -5.20 27.28
CA TYR A 29 -16.99 -6.28 26.54
C TYR A 29 -16.65 -7.67 27.10
N LEU A 30 -15.38 -7.93 27.39
CA LEU A 30 -14.89 -9.24 27.80
C LEU A 30 -14.84 -9.36 29.33
N ASP A 31 -14.83 -10.60 29.84
CA ASP A 31 -14.51 -10.85 31.24
C ASP A 31 -12.98 -10.89 31.48
N LEU A 32 -12.58 -10.70 32.73
CA LEU A 32 -11.17 -10.70 33.15
C LEU A 32 -10.44 -11.99 32.74
N ARG A 33 -11.13 -13.14 32.84
CA ARG A 33 -10.57 -14.45 32.49
C ARG A 33 -10.18 -14.50 31.02
N THR A 34 -11.05 -14.00 30.15
CA THR A 34 -10.85 -13.96 28.71
C THR A 34 -9.69 -13.05 28.34
N GLU A 35 -9.62 -11.85 28.94
CA GLU A 35 -8.53 -10.92 28.69
C GLU A 35 -7.16 -11.49 29.09
N ILE A 36 -7.07 -12.16 30.24
CA ILE A 36 -5.85 -12.85 30.68
C ILE A 36 -5.45 -13.94 29.68
N ILE A 37 -6.40 -14.74 29.20
CA ILE A 37 -6.13 -15.79 28.22
C ILE A 37 -5.64 -15.19 26.90
N ILE A 38 -6.26 -14.11 26.41
CA ILE A 38 -5.80 -13.40 25.20
C ILE A 38 -4.36 -12.93 25.37
N ALA A 39 -4.02 -12.30 26.50
CA ALA A 39 -2.67 -11.85 26.78
C ALA A 39 -1.65 -13.01 26.77
N VAL A 40 -2.01 -14.15 27.37
CA VAL A 40 -1.18 -15.36 27.35
C VAL A 40 -1.03 -15.92 25.95
N LEU A 41 -2.11 -16.02 25.17
CA LEU A 41 -2.12 -16.51 23.79
C LEU A 41 -1.22 -15.67 22.88
N ARG A 42 -1.27 -14.34 22.97
CA ARG A 42 -0.36 -13.43 22.25
C ARG A 42 1.11 -13.79 22.47
N SER A 43 1.46 -14.20 23.69
CA SER A 43 2.83 -14.58 24.03
C SER A 43 3.26 -15.95 23.49
N PHE A 44 2.31 -16.77 23.03
CA PHE A 44 2.56 -18.07 22.37
C PHE A 44 2.48 -17.96 20.85
N THR A 45 1.59 -17.11 20.32
CA THR A 45 1.47 -16.88 18.87
C THR A 45 2.63 -16.05 18.32
N ASN A 46 3.21 -15.18 19.15
CA ASN A 46 4.41 -14.41 18.80
C ASN A 46 5.44 -14.42 19.95
N PRO A 47 6.14 -15.54 20.19
CA PRO A 47 7.12 -15.65 21.26
C PRO A 47 8.38 -14.84 20.93
N SER A 48 8.97 -14.22 21.95
CA SER A 48 10.27 -13.56 21.86
C SER A 48 11.27 -14.23 22.82
N PRO A 49 12.37 -14.83 22.32
CA PRO A 49 12.70 -15.01 20.90
C PRO A 49 11.78 -16.03 20.19
N PRO A 50 11.63 -15.94 18.85
CA PRO A 50 10.77 -16.86 18.09
C PRO A 50 11.33 -18.28 18.01
N LEU A 51 10.43 -19.28 17.99
CA LEU A 51 10.78 -20.69 17.81
C LEU A 51 11.00 -21.03 16.32
N SER A 52 11.83 -22.03 16.02
CA SER A 52 11.92 -22.57 14.66
C SER A 52 10.59 -23.19 14.19
N ILE A 53 10.38 -23.34 12.88
CA ILE A 53 9.13 -23.92 12.34
C ILE A 53 8.92 -25.35 12.86
N THR A 54 9.95 -26.19 12.80
CA THR A 54 9.88 -27.58 13.29
C THR A 54 9.55 -27.64 14.80
N ALA A 55 10.13 -26.75 15.60
CA ALA A 55 9.80 -26.67 17.04
C ALA A 55 8.35 -26.22 17.27
N THR A 56 7.88 -25.27 16.47
CA THR A 56 6.49 -24.78 16.52
C THR A 56 5.51 -25.90 16.15
N GLN A 57 5.76 -26.64 15.06
CA GLN A 57 4.96 -27.80 14.65
C GLN A 57 4.90 -28.88 15.73
N LYS A 58 6.05 -29.22 16.33
CA LYS A 58 6.11 -30.23 17.42
C LYS A 58 5.32 -29.79 18.66
N MET A 59 5.33 -28.51 18.99
CA MET A 59 4.57 -27.97 20.12
C MET A 59 3.07 -27.93 19.82
N ALA A 60 2.69 -27.45 18.63
CA ALA A 60 1.31 -27.22 18.24
C ALA A 60 0.57 -28.53 17.87
N GLY A 61 1.27 -29.54 17.36
CA GLY A 61 0.69 -30.82 16.95
C GLY A 61 0.48 -31.84 18.07
N GLN A 62 0.64 -31.47 19.34
CA GLN A 62 0.47 -32.41 20.45
C GLN A 62 -1.00 -32.84 20.59
N ALA A 63 -1.28 -34.11 20.28
CA ALA A 63 -2.61 -34.67 20.40
C ALA A 63 -3.08 -34.72 21.87
N PRO A 64 -4.27 -34.16 22.19
CA PRO A 64 -4.90 -34.35 23.49
C PRO A 64 -5.15 -35.84 23.77
N LYS A 65 -5.14 -36.22 25.06
CA LYS A 65 -5.50 -37.59 25.47
C LYS A 65 -6.90 -37.95 24.98
N LEU A 66 -7.01 -39.07 24.26
CA LEU A 66 -8.26 -39.58 23.72
C LEU A 66 -9.08 -40.29 24.81
N LYS A 67 -10.05 -39.58 25.39
CA LYS A 67 -11.01 -40.13 26.36
C LYS A 67 -12.34 -39.40 26.31
N GLY A 68 -13.38 -40.05 26.82
CA GLY A 68 -14.68 -39.44 27.08
C GLY A 68 -15.75 -39.74 26.03
N LYS A 69 -16.66 -38.79 25.86
CA LYS A 69 -17.85 -38.88 25.00
C LYS A 69 -17.55 -38.64 23.51
N ILE A 70 -16.56 -39.34 22.97
CA ILE A 70 -16.15 -39.22 21.57
C ILE A 70 -15.80 -40.58 21.00
N TRP A 71 -16.23 -40.82 19.77
CA TRP A 71 -15.72 -41.86 18.88
C TRP A 71 -14.66 -41.24 17.98
N VAL A 72 -13.52 -41.91 17.83
CA VAL A 72 -12.49 -41.54 16.84
C VAL A 72 -12.06 -42.82 16.15
N SER A 73 -12.13 -42.84 14.82
CA SER A 73 -11.58 -43.89 13.97
C SER A 73 -10.69 -43.28 12.89
N THR A 74 -9.48 -43.78 12.76
CA THR A 74 -8.48 -43.28 11.80
C THR A 74 -8.58 -44.06 10.49
N TYR A 75 -8.75 -43.34 9.38
CA TYR A 75 -8.82 -43.91 8.04
C TYR A 75 -7.75 -43.27 7.15
N THR A 76 -7.05 -44.09 6.37
CA THR A 76 -6.10 -43.62 5.35
C THR A 76 -6.71 -43.87 3.97
N CYS A 77 -6.99 -42.79 3.24
CA CYS A 77 -7.41 -42.88 1.85
C CYS A 77 -6.26 -43.43 1.00
N PRO A 78 -6.45 -44.53 0.26
CA PRO A 78 -5.45 -45.06 -0.64
C PRO A 78 -5.23 -44.12 -1.83
N LEU A 79 -4.08 -44.27 -2.50
CA LEU A 79 -3.75 -43.51 -3.70
C LEU A 79 -4.54 -44.00 -4.91
N PRO A 80 -4.86 -43.11 -5.88
CA PRO A 80 -5.26 -43.56 -7.20
C PRO A 80 -4.14 -44.39 -7.86
N PRO A 81 -4.47 -45.26 -8.82
CA PRO A 81 -3.49 -46.06 -9.56
C PRO A 81 -2.37 -45.21 -10.18
N ALA A 82 -1.16 -45.78 -10.26
CA ALA A 82 -0.01 -45.09 -10.82
C ALA A 82 -0.28 -44.64 -12.27
N GLY A 83 0.04 -43.38 -12.57
CA GLY A 83 -0.17 -42.79 -13.90
C GLY A 83 -1.51 -42.06 -14.08
N GLU A 84 -2.42 -42.12 -13.11
CA GLU A 84 -3.66 -41.35 -13.13
C GLU A 84 -3.41 -39.91 -12.64
N ALA A 85 -3.51 -38.93 -13.55
CA ALA A 85 -3.19 -37.52 -13.29
C ALA A 85 -4.41 -36.63 -13.00
N GLY A 86 -5.61 -37.20 -12.83
CA GLY A 86 -6.87 -36.45 -12.74
C GLY A 86 -6.87 -35.35 -11.67
N LEU A 87 -6.28 -35.64 -10.49
CA LEU A 87 -6.14 -34.65 -9.41
C LEU A 87 -5.21 -33.50 -9.80
N GLN A 88 -4.01 -33.82 -10.31
CA GLN A 88 -3.03 -32.81 -10.72
C GLN A 88 -3.58 -31.94 -11.86
N ASP A 89 -4.21 -32.55 -12.87
CA ASP A 89 -4.76 -31.85 -14.03
C ASP A 89 -5.87 -30.89 -13.63
N ALA A 90 -6.79 -31.32 -12.76
CA ALA A 90 -7.88 -30.48 -12.25
C ALA A 90 -7.34 -29.26 -11.49
N ILE A 91 -6.32 -29.45 -10.66
CA ILE A 91 -5.71 -28.36 -9.87
C ILE A 91 -4.88 -27.44 -10.76
N ALA A 92 -4.06 -27.97 -11.67
CA ALA A 92 -3.28 -27.19 -12.62
C ALA A 92 -4.20 -26.28 -13.45
N LYS A 93 -5.28 -26.86 -13.99
CA LYS A 93 -6.30 -26.11 -14.73
C LYS A 93 -6.92 -24.99 -13.88
N GLY A 94 -7.31 -25.29 -12.65
CA GLY A 94 -7.84 -24.29 -11.73
C GLY A 94 -6.86 -23.16 -11.42
N ILE A 95 -5.57 -23.45 -11.25
CA ILE A 95 -4.52 -22.44 -11.04
C ILE A 95 -4.32 -21.59 -12.30
N ASP A 96 -4.29 -22.21 -13.48
CA ASP A 96 -3.98 -21.49 -14.71
C ASP A 96 -5.15 -20.63 -15.21
N GLU A 97 -6.39 -21.11 -15.06
CA GLU A 97 -7.59 -20.45 -15.60
C GLU A 97 -8.19 -19.42 -14.62
N LEU A 98 -8.05 -19.60 -13.31
CA LEU A 98 -8.55 -18.63 -12.32
C LEU A 98 -7.57 -17.46 -12.08
N ARG A 99 -6.31 -17.55 -12.52
CA ARG A 99 -5.33 -16.48 -12.30
C ARG A 99 -5.74 -15.18 -12.96
N ASN A 100 -5.28 -14.05 -12.39
CA ASN A 100 -5.36 -12.76 -13.05
C ASN A 100 -4.49 -12.77 -14.33
N PRO A 101 -5.07 -12.53 -15.53
CA PRO A 101 -4.30 -12.57 -16.79
C PRO A 101 -3.24 -11.47 -16.87
N LYS A 102 -3.34 -10.41 -16.06
CA LYS A 102 -2.34 -9.34 -15.95
C LYS A 102 -1.09 -9.78 -15.19
N VAL A 103 -1.15 -10.88 -14.45
CA VAL A 103 -0.02 -11.42 -13.67
C VAL A 103 0.66 -12.51 -14.49
N PRO A 104 2.00 -12.53 -14.61
CA PRO A 104 2.71 -13.61 -15.29
C PRO A 104 2.35 -14.99 -14.70
N PRO A 105 2.41 -16.08 -15.51
CA PRO A 105 2.19 -17.42 -15.00
C PRO A 105 3.08 -17.71 -13.79
N PRO A 106 2.52 -18.26 -12.69
CA PRO A 106 3.27 -18.51 -11.48
C PRO A 106 4.23 -19.68 -11.66
N THR A 107 5.41 -19.60 -11.05
CA THR A 107 6.25 -20.78 -10.84
C THR A 107 5.83 -21.48 -9.55
N TYR A 108 5.41 -22.73 -9.66
CA TYR A 108 5.06 -23.59 -8.52
C TYR A 108 5.42 -25.04 -8.82
N GLN A 109 5.51 -25.85 -7.78
CA GLN A 109 5.73 -27.29 -7.91
C GLN A 109 4.40 -28.01 -7.64
N MET A 110 3.91 -28.74 -8.65
CA MET A 110 2.76 -29.62 -8.44
C MET A 110 3.21 -30.79 -7.54
N PRO A 111 2.52 -31.06 -6.42
CA PRO A 111 2.87 -32.16 -5.55
C PRO A 111 2.40 -33.50 -6.13
N ASP A 112 3.11 -34.57 -5.80
CA ASP A 112 2.61 -35.92 -6.02
C ASP A 112 1.44 -36.22 -5.05
N PRO A 113 0.42 -36.98 -5.49
CA PRO A 113 -0.58 -37.55 -4.60
C PRO A 113 0.10 -38.40 -3.50
N ALA A 114 -0.38 -38.25 -2.27
CA ALA A 114 0.10 -39.01 -1.11
C ALA A 114 -1.09 -39.66 -0.38
N PRO A 115 -0.92 -40.80 0.32
CA PRO A 115 -1.97 -41.33 1.18
C PRO A 115 -2.39 -40.30 2.22
N ILE A 116 -3.69 -40.03 2.33
CA ILE A 116 -4.22 -39.00 3.22
C ILE A 116 -4.91 -39.65 4.41
N GLU A 117 -4.41 -39.36 5.61
CA GLU A 117 -5.07 -39.76 6.84
C GLU A 117 -6.22 -38.79 7.19
N ALA A 118 -7.28 -39.34 7.76
CA ALA A 118 -8.39 -38.58 8.33
C ALA A 118 -8.94 -39.27 9.58
N GLU A 119 -9.52 -38.47 10.47
CA GLU A 119 -10.21 -38.97 11.66
C GLU A 119 -11.72 -38.86 11.48
N TRP A 120 -12.41 -40.01 11.44
CA TRP A 120 -13.84 -40.10 11.63
C TRP A 120 -14.17 -39.81 13.10
N THR A 121 -14.95 -38.78 13.36
CA THR A 121 -15.41 -38.40 14.69
C THR A 121 -16.93 -38.53 14.82
N GLY A 122 -17.36 -39.16 15.91
CA GLY A 122 -18.77 -39.27 16.32
C GLY A 122 -18.98 -38.95 17.79
N TYR A 123 -20.23 -38.65 18.18
CA TYR A 123 -20.57 -38.44 19.58
C TYR A 123 -20.92 -39.76 20.27
N ARG A 124 -20.23 -40.08 21.37
CA ARG A 124 -20.46 -41.29 22.16
C ARG A 124 -21.34 -40.97 23.36
N ALA A 125 -22.64 -41.08 23.20
CA ALA A 125 -23.63 -40.59 24.17
C ALA A 125 -23.57 -41.33 25.51
N ASN A 126 -23.34 -42.64 25.46
CA ASN A 126 -23.34 -43.54 26.61
C ASN A 126 -22.00 -43.61 27.37
N ALA A 127 -20.95 -42.92 26.89
CA ALA A 127 -19.66 -42.90 27.56
C ALA A 127 -19.63 -41.92 28.75
N THR A 128 -18.80 -42.20 29.74
CA THR A 128 -18.45 -41.26 30.82
C THR A 128 -17.25 -40.39 30.40
N PRO A 129 -16.92 -39.28 31.09
CA PRO A 129 -15.73 -38.47 30.78
C PRO A 129 -14.40 -39.23 30.81
N ASP A 130 -14.33 -40.37 31.51
CA ASP A 130 -13.11 -41.19 31.64
C ASP A 130 -13.16 -42.50 30.84
N SER A 131 -14.26 -42.75 30.10
CA SER A 131 -14.36 -43.90 29.22
C SER A 131 -13.29 -43.87 28.13
N ARG A 132 -12.64 -45.01 27.91
CA ARG A 132 -11.70 -45.25 26.81
C ARG A 132 -12.43 -45.81 25.59
N LEU A 133 -11.85 -45.64 24.40
CA LEU A 133 -12.33 -46.34 23.21
C LEU A 133 -12.13 -47.85 23.36
N PRO A 134 -13.00 -48.67 22.74
CA PRO A 134 -12.75 -50.10 22.57
C PRO A 134 -11.40 -50.34 21.88
N ASN A 135 -10.72 -51.42 22.24
CA ASN A 135 -9.46 -51.81 21.60
C ASN A 135 -9.76 -52.82 20.47
N VAL A 136 -10.30 -52.32 19.35
CA VAL A 136 -10.67 -53.10 18.16
C VAL A 136 -10.10 -52.42 16.90
N PRO A 137 -10.00 -53.12 15.74
CA PRO A 137 -9.50 -52.52 14.51
C PRO A 137 -10.27 -51.27 14.08
N GLU A 138 -9.62 -50.34 13.38
CA GLU A 138 -10.19 -49.04 13.00
C GLU A 138 -11.51 -49.16 12.22
N LYS A 139 -11.61 -50.10 11.28
CA LYS A 139 -12.85 -50.34 10.53
C LYS A 139 -14.02 -50.78 11.44
N GLU A 140 -13.73 -51.55 12.48
CA GLU A 140 -14.73 -51.98 13.47
C GLU A 140 -15.10 -50.82 14.41
N LEU A 141 -14.13 -50.00 14.83
CA LEU A 141 -14.40 -48.76 15.56
C LEU A 141 -15.33 -47.82 14.77
N TYR A 142 -15.10 -47.68 13.47
CA TYR A 142 -15.99 -46.92 12.59
C TYR A 142 -17.41 -47.52 12.57
N ALA A 143 -17.54 -48.84 12.43
CA ALA A 143 -18.84 -49.51 12.45
C ALA A 143 -19.59 -49.31 13.78
N GLU A 144 -18.90 -49.41 14.93
CA GLU A 144 -19.49 -49.12 16.24
C GLU A 144 -19.92 -47.65 16.39
N MET A 145 -19.09 -46.71 15.92
CA MET A 145 -19.44 -45.30 15.89
C MET A 145 -20.73 -45.06 15.10
N MET A 146 -20.86 -45.69 13.94
CA MET A 146 -22.01 -45.51 13.04
C MET A 146 -23.33 -45.97 13.66
N LYS A 147 -23.32 -46.88 14.65
CA LYS A 147 -24.54 -47.26 15.39
C LYS A 147 -25.13 -46.12 16.22
N GLU A 148 -24.34 -45.09 16.56
CA GLU A 148 -24.79 -43.92 17.33
C GLU A 148 -25.08 -42.69 16.44
N VAL A 149 -24.78 -42.73 15.14
CA VAL A 149 -25.06 -41.65 14.19
C VAL A 149 -26.55 -41.63 13.85
N LYS A 150 -27.19 -40.46 13.97
CA LYS A 150 -28.66 -40.28 13.86
C LYS A 150 -29.10 -39.42 12.67
N SER A 151 -28.17 -38.70 12.06
CA SER A 151 -28.43 -37.81 10.93
C SER A 151 -27.47 -38.17 9.78
N PRO A 152 -27.90 -38.01 8.51
CA PRO A 152 -27.02 -38.24 7.36
C PRO A 152 -25.88 -37.21 7.23
N VAL A 153 -25.96 -36.09 7.96
CA VAL A 153 -24.95 -35.01 7.91
C VAL A 153 -23.54 -35.58 8.05
N THR A 154 -22.72 -35.31 7.04
CA THR A 154 -21.30 -35.66 6.98
C THR A 154 -20.50 -34.37 6.81
N VAL A 155 -19.78 -33.96 7.85
CA VAL A 155 -18.95 -32.76 7.80
C VAL A 155 -17.55 -33.17 7.40
N ILE A 156 -17.03 -32.69 6.27
CA ILE A 156 -15.59 -32.73 6.01
C ILE A 156 -14.96 -31.50 6.68
N TYR A 157 -14.06 -31.75 7.63
CA TYR A 157 -13.52 -30.70 8.48
C TYR A 157 -12.04 -30.46 8.20
N PHE A 158 -11.70 -29.21 7.88
CA PHE A 158 -10.33 -28.74 7.74
C PHE A 158 -9.96 -27.90 8.95
N HIS A 159 -8.89 -28.27 9.64
CA HIS A 159 -8.47 -27.58 10.85
C HIS A 159 -7.77 -26.24 10.57
N GLY A 160 -7.79 -25.32 11.53
CA GLY A 160 -7.00 -24.08 11.48
C GLY A 160 -5.50 -24.30 11.71
N GLY A 161 -4.77 -23.22 12.02
CA GLY A 161 -3.32 -23.29 12.31
C GLY A 161 -2.41 -22.73 11.22
N ALA A 162 -2.90 -21.76 10.44
CA ALA A 162 -2.12 -21.02 9.43
C ALA A 162 -1.41 -21.92 8.40
N TYR A 163 -1.98 -23.10 8.09
CA TYR A 163 -1.43 -24.13 7.20
C TYR A 163 -0.11 -24.81 7.65
N TYR A 164 0.51 -24.39 8.75
CA TYR A 164 1.78 -24.95 9.21
C TYR A 164 1.74 -25.50 10.64
N MET A 165 0.62 -25.34 11.36
CA MET A 165 0.43 -25.80 12.73
C MET A 165 -0.84 -26.65 12.86
N LEU A 166 -0.99 -27.27 14.04
CA LEU A 166 -2.15 -28.04 14.45
C LEU A 166 -2.35 -29.30 13.62
N ASP A 167 -3.45 -29.99 13.93
CA ASP A 167 -3.71 -31.37 13.50
C ASP A 167 -5.19 -31.72 13.76
N PRO A 168 -5.82 -32.65 13.01
CA PRO A 168 -7.17 -33.13 13.35
C PRO A 168 -7.36 -33.52 14.81
N ALA A 169 -6.35 -34.13 15.43
CA ALA A 169 -6.40 -34.55 16.82
C ALA A 169 -6.58 -33.36 17.80
N THR A 170 -6.02 -32.20 17.46
CA THR A 170 -6.17 -30.97 18.27
C THR A 170 -7.59 -30.40 18.21
N HIS A 171 -8.36 -30.72 17.17
CA HIS A 171 -9.72 -30.23 16.94
C HIS A 171 -10.83 -31.20 17.39
N ARG A 172 -10.47 -32.37 17.94
CA ARG A 172 -11.43 -33.35 18.50
C ARG A 172 -12.51 -32.75 19.40
N PRO A 173 -12.26 -31.76 20.29
CA PRO A 173 -13.33 -31.14 21.07
C PRO A 173 -14.39 -30.45 20.20
N THR A 174 -13.97 -29.75 19.15
CA THR A 174 -14.82 -29.07 18.17
C THR A 174 -15.60 -30.07 17.34
N THR A 175 -14.92 -31.05 16.75
CA THR A 175 -15.55 -32.04 15.85
C THR A 175 -16.52 -32.95 16.61
N LYS A 176 -16.22 -33.32 17.86
CA LYS A 176 -17.15 -33.98 18.77
C LYS A 176 -18.40 -33.15 19.03
N LYS A 177 -18.25 -31.84 19.24
CA LYS A 177 -19.38 -30.94 19.52
C LYS A 177 -20.24 -30.77 18.27
N LEU A 178 -19.63 -30.66 17.09
CA LEU A 178 -20.33 -30.65 15.80
C LEU A 178 -21.10 -31.96 15.59
N ALA A 179 -20.45 -33.13 15.72
CA ALA A 179 -21.10 -34.44 15.61
C ALA A 179 -22.29 -34.58 16.57
N LYS A 180 -22.15 -34.07 17.81
CA LYS A 180 -23.24 -34.06 18.79
C LYS A 180 -24.43 -33.20 18.34
N LEU A 181 -24.16 -31.97 17.89
CA LEU A 181 -25.20 -30.99 17.58
C LEU A 181 -25.91 -31.29 16.25
N THR A 182 -25.18 -31.78 15.25
CA THR A 182 -25.77 -32.21 13.98
C THR A 182 -26.44 -33.58 14.09
N GLY A 183 -25.98 -34.42 15.04
CA GLY A 183 -26.35 -35.84 15.11
C GLY A 183 -25.68 -36.68 14.03
N GLY A 184 -24.81 -36.07 13.22
CA GLY A 184 -24.10 -36.69 12.11
C GLY A 184 -22.69 -37.16 12.51
N ARG A 185 -21.81 -37.18 11.51
CA ARG A 185 -20.39 -37.57 11.64
C ARG A 185 -19.47 -36.54 11.02
N VAL A 186 -18.22 -36.50 11.48
CA VAL A 186 -17.20 -35.58 10.97
C VAL A 186 -16.01 -36.37 10.42
N TYR A 187 -15.56 -36.04 9.23
CA TYR A 187 -14.36 -36.56 8.58
C TYR A 187 -13.28 -35.47 8.61
N SER A 188 -12.38 -35.52 9.59
CA SER A 188 -11.37 -34.49 9.81
C SER A 188 -10.07 -34.82 9.09
N VAL A 189 -9.71 -34.02 8.09
CA VAL A 189 -8.61 -34.31 7.15
C VAL A 189 -7.27 -33.88 7.75
N ARG A 190 -6.29 -34.80 7.77
CA ARG A 190 -4.89 -34.51 8.13
C ARG A 190 -4.13 -34.04 6.90
N TYR A 191 -4.50 -32.87 6.39
CA TYR A 191 -3.87 -32.32 5.18
C TYR A 191 -2.38 -31.99 5.43
N ARG A 192 -1.57 -32.07 4.38
CA ARG A 192 -0.12 -31.82 4.46
C ARG A 192 0.16 -30.37 4.81
N LEU A 193 1.05 -30.18 5.79
CA LEU A 193 1.42 -28.87 6.29
C LEU A 193 2.53 -28.20 5.46
N ALA A 194 2.40 -26.89 5.30
CA ALA A 194 3.47 -26.02 4.87
C ALA A 194 4.52 -25.83 6.00
N PRO A 195 5.74 -25.39 5.71
CA PRO A 195 6.34 -25.13 4.39
C PRO A 195 6.86 -26.39 3.67
N GLN A 196 6.84 -27.57 4.32
CA GLN A 196 7.28 -28.82 3.70
C GLN A 196 6.47 -29.15 2.45
N HIS A 197 5.16 -28.91 2.51
CA HIS A 197 4.23 -29.10 1.41
C HIS A 197 3.45 -27.79 1.17
N PRO A 198 3.99 -26.84 0.40
CA PRO A 198 3.30 -25.60 0.09
C PRO A 198 2.05 -25.85 -0.76
N PHE A 199 1.24 -24.81 -0.96
CA PHE A 199 0.20 -24.77 -1.98
C PHE A 199 0.76 -25.27 -3.34
N PRO A 200 0.05 -26.17 -4.04
CA PRO A 200 -1.34 -26.60 -3.81
C PRO A 200 -1.54 -27.89 -2.99
N ALA A 201 -0.58 -28.37 -2.20
CA ALA A 201 -0.67 -29.68 -1.52
C ALA A 201 -1.92 -29.87 -0.64
N ALA A 202 -2.22 -28.94 0.26
CA ALA A 202 -3.41 -29.04 1.10
C ALA A 202 -4.73 -29.04 0.31
N LEU A 203 -4.79 -28.31 -0.82
CA LEU A 203 -5.94 -28.29 -1.73
C LEU A 203 -6.12 -29.63 -2.45
N MET A 204 -5.01 -30.28 -2.84
CA MET A 204 -5.02 -31.64 -3.38
C MET A 204 -5.55 -32.64 -2.37
N ASP A 205 -5.08 -32.56 -1.13
CA ASP A 205 -5.51 -33.46 -0.05
C ASP A 205 -6.99 -33.29 0.27
N ALA A 206 -7.50 -32.06 0.19
CA ALA A 206 -8.91 -31.73 0.36
C ALA A 206 -9.78 -32.27 -0.79
N LEU A 207 -9.36 -32.10 -2.05
CA LEU A 207 -10.04 -32.65 -3.21
C LEU A 207 -10.07 -34.19 -3.18
N MET A 208 -8.93 -34.82 -2.87
CA MET A 208 -8.80 -36.26 -2.73
C MET A 208 -9.72 -36.80 -1.63
N SER A 209 -9.79 -36.12 -0.48
CA SER A 209 -10.69 -36.46 0.62
C SER A 209 -12.16 -36.36 0.22
N TYR A 210 -12.53 -35.34 -0.56
CA TYR A 210 -13.91 -35.18 -1.04
C TYR A 210 -14.29 -36.29 -2.03
N LEU A 211 -13.40 -36.62 -2.98
CA LEU A 211 -13.61 -37.72 -3.92
C LEU A 211 -13.68 -39.07 -3.23
N ALA A 212 -12.86 -39.30 -2.20
CA ALA A 212 -12.93 -40.52 -1.39
C ALA A 212 -14.27 -40.68 -0.67
N LEU A 213 -14.90 -39.58 -0.23
CA LEU A 213 -16.23 -39.62 0.37
C LEU A 213 -17.33 -39.93 -0.66
N LEU A 214 -17.28 -39.30 -1.83
CA LEU A 214 -18.26 -39.49 -2.91
C LEU A 214 -18.12 -40.88 -3.58
N TYR A 215 -16.89 -41.29 -3.84
CA TYR A 215 -16.51 -42.45 -4.63
C TYR A 215 -15.46 -43.26 -3.85
N PRO A 216 -15.85 -43.91 -2.74
CA PRO A 216 -14.92 -44.65 -1.90
C PRO A 216 -14.17 -45.72 -2.71
N PRO A 217 -12.83 -45.75 -2.63
CA PRO A 217 -12.04 -46.80 -3.25
C PRO A 217 -12.26 -48.15 -2.54
N GLU A 218 -11.82 -49.23 -3.18
CA GLU A 218 -11.90 -50.57 -2.60
C GLU A 218 -11.29 -50.62 -1.20
N GLY A 219 -12.02 -51.20 -0.24
CA GLY A 219 -11.58 -51.32 1.14
C GLY A 219 -11.89 -50.11 2.04
N ALA A 220 -12.52 -49.05 1.53
CA ALA A 220 -13.00 -47.93 2.35
C ALA A 220 -13.90 -48.39 3.51
N PHE A 221 -13.92 -47.59 4.58
CA PHE A 221 -14.72 -47.91 5.78
C PHE A 221 -16.21 -47.60 5.61
N HIS A 222 -16.56 -46.83 4.57
CA HIS A 222 -17.88 -46.28 4.39
C HIS A 222 -18.38 -46.49 2.95
N GLU A 223 -19.70 -46.50 2.82
CA GLU A 223 -20.39 -46.45 1.54
C GLU A 223 -20.30 -45.04 0.92
N PRO A 224 -20.58 -44.88 -0.39
CA PRO A 224 -20.66 -43.58 -1.05
C PRO A 224 -21.54 -42.60 -0.27
N VAL A 225 -20.97 -41.44 0.07
CA VAL A 225 -21.72 -40.37 0.73
C VAL A 225 -22.31 -39.46 -0.31
N ARG A 226 -23.63 -39.26 -0.27
CA ARG A 226 -24.32 -38.39 -1.23
C ARG A 226 -23.85 -36.93 -1.08
N PRO A 227 -23.64 -36.16 -2.16
CA PRO A 227 -23.17 -34.78 -2.08
C PRO A 227 -24.09 -33.87 -1.26
N GLU A 228 -25.41 -34.08 -1.31
CA GLU A 228 -26.42 -33.37 -0.52
C GLU A 228 -26.36 -33.67 0.99
N HIS A 229 -25.50 -34.60 1.41
CA HIS A 229 -25.22 -34.89 2.82
C HIS A 229 -23.88 -34.34 3.29
N ILE A 230 -23.06 -33.79 2.39
CA ILE A 230 -21.70 -33.34 2.71
C ILE A 230 -21.71 -31.83 2.94
N VAL A 231 -21.13 -31.39 4.05
CA VAL A 231 -20.88 -29.96 4.31
C VAL A 231 -19.40 -29.74 4.51
N PHE A 232 -18.81 -28.77 3.80
CA PHE A 232 -17.43 -28.38 4.02
C PHE A 232 -17.38 -27.46 5.23
N ALA A 233 -16.51 -27.75 6.19
CA ALA A 233 -16.35 -26.91 7.36
C ALA A 233 -14.88 -26.73 7.73
N GLY A 234 -14.59 -25.60 8.36
CA GLY A 234 -13.25 -25.35 8.88
C GLY A 234 -13.14 -24.00 9.55
N ASP A 235 -12.04 -23.83 10.28
CA ASP A 235 -11.74 -22.60 10.99
C ASP A 235 -10.43 -21.99 10.49
N SER A 236 -10.31 -20.65 10.48
CA SER A 236 -9.06 -19.97 10.11
C SER A 236 -8.54 -20.44 8.73
N ALA A 237 -7.31 -20.96 8.66
CA ALA A 237 -6.72 -21.60 7.47
C ALA A 237 -7.55 -22.79 6.93
N GLY A 238 -8.24 -23.55 7.77
CA GLY A 238 -9.16 -24.60 7.33
C GLY A 238 -10.44 -24.04 6.69
N GLY A 239 -10.90 -22.88 7.17
CA GLY A 239 -11.97 -22.12 6.52
C GLY A 239 -11.56 -21.59 5.15
N ASN A 240 -10.31 -21.14 5.00
CA ASN A 240 -9.70 -20.84 3.70
C ASN A 240 -9.73 -22.07 2.79
N LEU A 241 -9.23 -23.21 3.27
CA LEU A 241 -9.16 -24.45 2.48
C LEU A 241 -10.53 -24.93 2.01
N ALA A 242 -11.56 -24.83 2.86
CA ALA A 242 -12.94 -25.15 2.51
C ALA A 242 -13.45 -24.30 1.34
N LEU A 243 -13.19 -22.99 1.38
CA LEU A 243 -13.62 -22.04 0.35
C LEU A 243 -12.76 -22.09 -0.91
N ALA A 244 -11.46 -22.35 -0.80
CA ALA A 244 -10.57 -22.60 -1.93
C ALA A 244 -10.96 -23.88 -2.68
N LEU A 245 -11.29 -24.95 -1.94
CA LEU A 245 -11.83 -26.18 -2.54
C LEU A 245 -13.17 -25.89 -3.23
N LEU A 246 -14.10 -25.19 -2.58
CA LEU A 246 -15.36 -24.81 -3.22
C LEU A 246 -15.12 -24.02 -4.52
N GLN A 247 -14.18 -23.07 -4.52
CA GLN A 247 -13.88 -22.28 -5.71
C GLN A 247 -13.30 -23.11 -6.85
N LEU A 248 -12.42 -24.07 -6.53
CA LEU A 248 -11.94 -25.05 -7.50
C LEU A 248 -13.10 -25.89 -8.06
N LEU A 249 -13.96 -26.42 -7.18
CA LEU A 249 -15.11 -27.24 -7.60
C LEU A 249 -16.10 -26.46 -8.46
N LEU A 250 -16.38 -25.19 -8.15
CA LEU A 250 -17.22 -24.32 -8.98
C LEU A 250 -16.63 -24.11 -10.37
N HIS A 251 -15.32 -23.85 -10.42
CA HIS A 251 -14.62 -23.70 -11.69
C HIS A 251 -14.68 -24.99 -12.52
N LEU A 252 -14.38 -26.13 -11.91
CA LEU A 252 -14.46 -27.44 -12.55
C LEU A 252 -15.90 -27.73 -12.98
N HIS A 253 -16.90 -27.57 -12.12
CA HIS A 253 -18.30 -27.83 -12.44
C HIS A 253 -18.79 -27.05 -13.67
N ARG A 254 -18.28 -25.83 -13.88
CA ARG A 254 -18.60 -25.00 -15.06
C ARG A 254 -17.89 -25.42 -16.36
N HIS A 255 -16.74 -26.12 -16.28
CA HIS A 255 -15.85 -26.37 -17.43
C HIS A 255 -15.43 -27.83 -17.64
N ALA A 256 -15.66 -28.70 -16.66
CA ALA A 256 -15.22 -30.09 -16.59
C ALA A 256 -16.21 -30.87 -15.71
N HIS A 257 -17.07 -31.68 -16.33
CA HIS A 257 -18.11 -32.38 -15.61
C HIS A 257 -17.63 -33.63 -14.87
N THR A 258 -16.45 -34.16 -15.22
CA THR A 258 -15.92 -35.40 -14.63
C THR A 258 -14.42 -35.34 -14.34
N ILE A 259 -13.96 -36.22 -13.44
CA ILE A 259 -12.56 -36.44 -13.09
C ILE A 259 -12.24 -37.94 -13.11
N PRO A 260 -11.11 -38.38 -13.67
CA PRO A 260 -10.60 -39.73 -13.43
C PRO A 260 -10.33 -39.94 -11.92
N TRP A 261 -10.89 -41.01 -11.38
CA TRP A 261 -10.71 -41.43 -9.99
C TRP A 261 -10.77 -42.96 -9.89
N HIS A 262 -9.65 -43.60 -9.53
CA HIS A 262 -9.51 -45.06 -9.38
C HIS A 262 -9.90 -45.86 -10.64
N GLY A 263 -9.42 -45.41 -11.80
CA GLY A 263 -9.64 -46.10 -13.08
C GLY A 263 -10.99 -45.81 -13.75
N THR A 264 -11.86 -45.03 -13.12
CA THR A 264 -13.18 -44.64 -13.66
C THR A 264 -13.35 -43.13 -13.68
N SER A 265 -14.12 -42.59 -14.62
CA SER A 265 -14.42 -41.15 -14.69
C SER A 265 -15.70 -40.85 -13.91
N HIS A 266 -15.62 -39.95 -12.95
CA HIS A 266 -16.72 -39.64 -12.03
C HIS A 266 -17.13 -38.17 -12.11
N PRO A 267 -18.43 -37.84 -11.95
CA PRO A 267 -18.85 -36.44 -11.87
C PRO A 267 -18.32 -35.76 -10.61
N ILE A 268 -18.21 -34.43 -10.63
CA ILE A 268 -17.79 -33.66 -9.45
C ILE A 268 -18.95 -32.78 -8.96
N PRO A 269 -19.89 -33.32 -8.15
CA PRO A 269 -20.99 -32.54 -7.61
C PRO A 269 -20.51 -31.54 -6.55
N LEU A 270 -21.29 -30.48 -6.33
CA LEU A 270 -21.08 -29.52 -5.24
C LEU A 270 -21.63 -30.10 -3.91
N PRO A 271 -21.03 -29.76 -2.75
CA PRO A 271 -21.54 -30.17 -1.44
C PRO A 271 -22.88 -29.48 -1.12
N ALA A 272 -23.57 -29.95 -0.08
CA ALA A 272 -24.81 -29.34 0.42
C ALA A 272 -24.63 -27.89 0.92
N GLY A 273 -23.44 -27.55 1.40
CA GLY A 273 -23.11 -26.22 1.90
C GLY A 273 -21.66 -26.09 2.36
N VAL A 274 -21.27 -24.86 2.71
CA VAL A 274 -19.97 -24.56 3.32
C VAL A 274 -20.19 -23.75 4.60
N ALA A 275 -19.48 -24.07 5.67
CA ALA A 275 -19.68 -23.42 6.96
C ALA A 275 -18.35 -23.14 7.65
N THR A 276 -17.93 -21.88 7.71
CA THR A 276 -16.62 -21.47 8.21
C THR A 276 -16.68 -20.66 9.50
N ASN A 277 -15.62 -20.78 10.30
CA ASN A 277 -15.42 -19.98 11.51
C ASN A 277 -14.13 -19.17 11.39
N SER A 278 -14.24 -17.85 11.42
CA SER A 278 -13.12 -16.92 11.33
C SER A 278 -12.20 -17.24 10.12
N PRO A 279 -12.73 -17.45 8.89
CA PRO A 279 -11.92 -17.98 7.78
C PRO A 279 -10.84 -16.98 7.35
N TRP A 280 -9.63 -17.47 7.05
CA TRP A 280 -8.51 -16.65 6.61
C TRP A 280 -8.50 -16.43 5.08
N LEU A 281 -9.16 -15.41 4.55
CA LEU A 281 -9.45 -15.28 3.10
C LEU A 281 -8.51 -14.37 2.30
N ASP A 282 -7.66 -13.59 2.98
CA ASP A 282 -6.57 -12.80 2.40
C ASP A 282 -5.24 -13.14 3.09
N ILE A 283 -4.42 -13.94 2.40
CA ILE A 283 -3.10 -14.36 2.90
C ILE A 283 -2.14 -13.17 3.06
N THR A 284 -2.46 -12.02 2.46
CA THR A 284 -1.59 -10.83 2.46
C THR A 284 -1.85 -9.89 3.64
N HIS A 285 -2.91 -10.13 4.43
CA HIS A 285 -3.33 -9.26 5.55
C HIS A 285 -3.50 -7.79 5.11
N SER A 286 -4.23 -7.58 4.00
CA SER A 286 -4.44 -6.24 3.43
C SER A 286 -5.68 -5.53 3.97
N SER A 287 -6.57 -6.25 4.63
CA SER A 287 -7.83 -5.74 5.18
C SER A 287 -7.64 -4.73 6.33
N PRO A 288 -8.48 -3.68 6.42
CA PRO A 288 -8.42 -2.68 7.51
C PRO A 288 -8.54 -3.29 8.91
N SER A 289 -9.34 -4.33 9.09
CA SER A 289 -9.48 -5.09 10.34
C SER A 289 -8.15 -5.61 10.88
N CYS A 290 -7.16 -5.89 10.02
CA CYS A 290 -5.84 -6.35 10.44
C CYS A 290 -5.10 -5.33 11.34
N THR A 291 -5.51 -4.05 11.28
CA THR A 291 -4.97 -2.97 12.13
C THR A 291 -6.02 -2.49 13.14
N THR A 292 -7.25 -2.21 12.68
CA THR A 292 -8.29 -1.58 13.52
C THR A 292 -8.82 -2.50 14.62
N ASN A 293 -8.84 -3.81 14.38
CA ASN A 293 -9.29 -4.80 15.36
C ASN A 293 -8.15 -5.43 16.17
N ALA A 294 -6.89 -5.03 15.94
CA ALA A 294 -5.72 -5.65 16.58
C ALA A 294 -5.80 -5.68 18.11
N ALA A 295 -6.49 -4.70 18.71
CA ALA A 295 -6.72 -4.67 20.14
C ALA A 295 -7.53 -5.87 20.64
N PHE A 296 -8.52 -6.37 19.92
CA PHE A 296 -9.44 -7.42 20.40
C PHE A 296 -8.92 -8.84 20.18
N ASP A 297 -7.88 -9.00 19.37
CA ASP A 297 -7.45 -10.31 18.88
C ASP A 297 -6.11 -10.78 19.49
N TYR A 298 -5.86 -12.10 19.47
CA TYR A 298 -4.57 -12.68 19.87
C TYR A 298 -3.63 -12.96 18.69
N LEU A 299 -4.12 -12.88 17.45
CA LEU A 299 -3.28 -12.99 16.27
C LEU A 299 -2.28 -11.82 16.22
N PRO A 300 -1.01 -12.09 15.85
CA PRO A 300 -0.04 -11.02 15.64
C PRO A 300 -0.41 -10.17 14.43
N THR A 301 -0.16 -8.87 14.49
CA THR A 301 -0.26 -7.99 13.33
C THR A 301 0.78 -8.37 12.28
N LEU A 302 0.59 -7.94 11.02
CA LEU A 302 1.54 -8.23 9.94
C LEU A 302 2.97 -7.75 10.27
N SER A 303 3.12 -6.56 10.87
CA SER A 303 4.43 -6.05 11.29
C SER A 303 5.08 -7.01 12.30
N GLN A 304 4.33 -7.45 13.31
CA GLN A 304 4.81 -8.41 14.30
C GLN A 304 5.19 -9.76 13.69
N GLN A 305 4.41 -10.25 12.72
CA GLN A 305 4.73 -11.47 11.98
C GLN A 305 6.03 -11.33 11.18
N LEU A 306 6.18 -10.26 10.41
CA LEU A 306 7.39 -10.03 9.60
C LEU A 306 8.64 -9.90 10.47
N THR A 307 8.55 -9.23 11.62
CA THR A 307 9.64 -9.17 12.60
C THR A 307 9.98 -10.58 13.11
N ALA A 308 8.98 -11.35 13.53
CA ALA A 308 9.18 -12.71 14.05
C ALA A 308 9.75 -13.67 13.00
N GLU A 309 9.30 -13.57 11.74
CA GLU A 309 9.82 -14.35 10.62
C GLU A 309 11.29 -14.03 10.33
N SER A 310 11.67 -12.75 10.38
CA SER A 310 13.06 -12.33 10.17
C SER A 310 14.01 -12.80 11.27
N ALA A 311 13.52 -12.93 12.50
CA ALA A 311 14.29 -13.40 13.65
C ALA A 311 14.20 -14.93 13.86
N ARG A 312 13.46 -15.66 13.01
CA ARG A 312 13.19 -17.08 13.21
C ARG A 312 14.46 -17.94 12.99
N PRO A 313 14.82 -18.83 13.94
CA PRO A 313 15.94 -19.74 13.75
C PRO A 313 15.71 -20.70 12.56
N PRO A 314 16.74 -20.95 11.72
CA PRO A 314 16.64 -21.92 10.64
C PRO A 314 16.47 -23.34 11.18
N CYS A 315 15.82 -24.20 10.39
CA CYS A 315 15.55 -25.60 10.69
C CYS A 315 15.35 -26.39 9.38
N PRO A 316 15.25 -27.73 9.42
CA PRO A 316 15.05 -28.52 8.20
C PRO A 316 13.83 -28.14 7.36
N ALA A 317 12.83 -27.48 7.95
CA ALA A 317 11.64 -27.00 7.24
C ALA A 317 11.76 -25.56 6.70
N TRP A 318 12.66 -24.72 7.25
CA TRP A 318 12.73 -23.30 6.90
C TRP A 318 14.13 -22.70 7.10
N PRO A 319 14.68 -21.92 6.15
CA PRO A 319 14.07 -21.47 4.88
C PRO A 319 13.82 -22.63 3.90
N ALA A 320 12.77 -22.48 3.08
CA ALA A 320 12.40 -23.50 2.10
C ALA A 320 13.45 -23.66 0.98
N SER A 321 13.50 -24.84 0.38
CA SER A 321 14.22 -25.13 -0.86
C SER A 321 13.23 -25.69 -1.89
N PRO A 322 13.00 -25.03 -3.04
CA PRO A 322 13.56 -23.72 -3.42
C PRO A 322 13.09 -22.58 -2.50
N PRO A 323 13.84 -21.46 -2.42
CA PRO A 323 13.51 -20.33 -1.56
C PRO A 323 12.12 -19.76 -1.83
N ARG A 324 11.37 -19.50 -0.75
CA ARG A 324 10.07 -18.79 -0.75
C ARG A 324 10.04 -17.80 0.40
N ARG A 325 9.19 -16.77 0.32
CA ARG A 325 9.03 -15.78 1.40
C ARG A 325 7.90 -16.12 2.35
N HIS A 326 6.81 -16.68 1.80
CA HIS A 326 5.67 -17.11 2.60
C HIS A 326 5.72 -18.61 2.87
N LEU A 327 5.31 -19.03 4.07
CA LEU A 327 5.32 -20.44 4.47
C LEU A 327 4.37 -21.26 3.59
N TYR A 328 3.14 -20.77 3.40
CA TYR A 328 2.06 -21.52 2.75
C TYR A 328 2.20 -21.64 1.24
N ALA A 329 2.57 -20.58 0.52
CA ALA A 329 2.48 -20.55 -0.93
C ALA A 329 3.66 -19.79 -1.55
N PRO A 330 4.05 -20.08 -2.81
CA PRO A 330 4.97 -19.24 -3.57
C PRO A 330 4.47 -17.80 -3.66
N ASP A 331 5.39 -16.83 -3.65
CA ASP A 331 5.08 -15.39 -3.67
C ASP A 331 4.19 -14.97 -4.85
N SER A 332 4.39 -15.58 -6.02
CA SER A 332 3.61 -15.34 -7.24
C SER A 332 2.14 -15.76 -7.12
N LEU A 333 1.81 -16.58 -6.12
CA LEU A 333 0.48 -17.14 -5.89
C LEU A 333 -0.23 -16.53 -4.67
N LEU A 334 0.39 -15.63 -3.90
CA LEU A 334 -0.25 -15.06 -2.69
C LEU A 334 -1.56 -14.34 -2.99
N ALA A 335 -1.69 -13.79 -4.18
CA ALA A 335 -2.90 -13.13 -4.65
C ALA A 335 -3.58 -13.94 -5.77
N HIS A 336 -3.41 -15.26 -5.76
CA HIS A 336 -4.21 -16.18 -6.55
C HIS A 336 -5.53 -16.49 -5.82
N PRO A 337 -6.70 -16.57 -6.48
CA PRO A 337 -7.99 -16.80 -5.81
C PRO A 337 -8.12 -18.15 -5.10
N LEU A 338 -7.29 -19.15 -5.44
CA LEU A 338 -7.22 -20.43 -4.70
C LEU A 338 -6.29 -20.38 -3.47
N VAL A 339 -5.59 -19.27 -3.26
CA VAL A 339 -4.73 -19.00 -2.11
C VAL A 339 -5.38 -17.95 -1.21
N SER A 340 -5.83 -16.85 -1.81
CA SER A 340 -6.60 -15.77 -1.18
C SER A 340 -8.01 -15.69 -1.81
N PRO A 341 -8.99 -16.47 -1.32
CA PRO A 341 -10.36 -16.50 -1.85
C PRO A 341 -11.08 -15.16 -1.88
N VAL A 342 -10.59 -14.14 -1.16
CA VAL A 342 -11.05 -12.76 -1.29
C VAL A 342 -10.99 -12.24 -2.74
N LEU A 343 -10.08 -12.79 -3.57
CA LEU A 343 -9.91 -12.42 -4.99
C LEU A 343 -10.69 -13.32 -5.96
N ALA A 344 -11.57 -14.20 -5.47
CA ALA A 344 -12.39 -15.05 -6.34
C ALA A 344 -13.29 -14.18 -7.21
N ARG A 345 -13.18 -14.30 -8.55
CA ARG A 345 -13.96 -13.47 -9.49
C ARG A 345 -15.46 -13.66 -9.41
N SER A 346 -15.90 -14.88 -9.15
CA SER A 346 -17.32 -15.21 -9.04
C SER A 346 -17.55 -16.45 -8.20
N TRP A 347 -18.57 -16.37 -7.35
CA TRP A 347 -19.17 -17.41 -6.52
C TRP A 347 -20.54 -17.90 -7.03
N ALA A 348 -21.05 -17.37 -8.15
CA ALA A 348 -22.34 -17.75 -8.73
C ALA A 348 -22.53 -19.27 -8.83
N GLY A 349 -23.65 -19.79 -8.34
CA GLY A 349 -23.92 -21.23 -8.30
C GLY A 349 -23.27 -21.98 -7.11
N ALA A 350 -22.62 -21.28 -6.18
CA ALA A 350 -22.21 -21.86 -4.91
C ALA A 350 -23.41 -22.40 -4.11
N PRO A 351 -23.22 -23.48 -3.33
CA PRO A 351 -24.22 -23.91 -2.36
C PRO A 351 -24.33 -22.87 -1.21
N PRO A 352 -25.32 -22.97 -0.32
CA PRO A 352 -25.42 -22.05 0.82
C PRO A 352 -24.12 -21.99 1.64
N VAL A 353 -23.79 -20.80 2.12
CA VAL A 353 -22.57 -20.54 2.90
C VAL A 353 -22.89 -19.91 4.26
N TYR A 354 -22.26 -20.42 5.31
CA TYR A 354 -22.24 -19.82 6.63
C TYR A 354 -20.83 -19.30 6.93
N VAL A 355 -20.74 -18.06 7.43
CA VAL A 355 -19.50 -17.46 7.91
C VAL A 355 -19.79 -16.83 9.27
N CYS A 356 -18.93 -17.09 10.26
CA CYS A 356 -18.95 -16.31 11.49
C CYS A 356 -17.58 -15.70 11.77
N ALA A 357 -17.57 -14.51 12.34
CA ALA A 357 -16.36 -13.77 12.68
C ALA A 357 -16.57 -12.95 13.96
N GLY A 358 -15.48 -12.65 14.65
CA GLY A 358 -15.47 -11.69 15.75
C GLY A 358 -15.08 -10.28 15.31
N TRP A 359 -14.74 -9.41 16.27
CA TRP A 359 -13.95 -8.20 16.00
C TRP A 359 -12.47 -8.56 15.93
N GLU A 360 -12.14 -9.45 15.01
CA GLU A 360 -10.81 -10.04 14.84
C GLU A 360 -10.07 -9.42 13.66
N LEU A 361 -8.78 -9.77 13.49
CA LEU A 361 -7.98 -9.28 12.37
C LEU A 361 -8.56 -9.67 11.00
N LEU A 362 -9.26 -10.81 10.92
CA LEU A 362 -9.77 -11.43 9.70
C LEU A 362 -11.26 -11.10 9.42
N ALA A 363 -11.84 -10.15 10.14
CA ALA A 363 -13.28 -9.89 10.05
C ALA A 363 -13.71 -9.34 8.68
N ASP A 364 -12.98 -8.38 8.13
CA ASP A 364 -13.37 -7.66 6.92
C ASP A 364 -13.38 -8.55 5.67
N GLU A 365 -12.41 -9.45 5.55
CA GLU A 365 -12.34 -10.40 4.43
C GLU A 365 -13.53 -11.37 4.44
N GLY A 366 -13.99 -11.79 5.63
CA GLY A 366 -15.22 -12.56 5.81
C GLY A 366 -16.46 -11.77 5.39
N ARG A 367 -16.59 -10.51 5.85
CA ARG A 367 -17.69 -9.59 5.48
C ARG A 367 -17.76 -9.39 3.97
N PHE A 368 -16.63 -9.08 3.34
CA PHE A 368 -16.54 -8.83 1.91
C PHE A 368 -16.94 -10.06 1.08
N VAL A 369 -16.37 -11.24 1.36
CA VAL A 369 -16.68 -12.46 0.60
C VAL A 369 -18.14 -12.86 0.77
N ALA A 370 -18.68 -12.77 1.99
CA ALA A 370 -20.10 -13.02 2.27
C ALA A 370 -21.02 -12.06 1.50
N HIS A 371 -20.70 -10.76 1.49
CA HIS A 371 -21.45 -9.76 0.72
C HIS A 371 -21.38 -10.04 -0.79
N LYS A 372 -20.19 -10.37 -1.31
CA LYS A 372 -20.00 -10.71 -2.73
C LYS A 372 -20.82 -11.94 -3.13
N MET A 373 -20.74 -13.01 -2.37
CA MET A 373 -21.55 -14.22 -2.56
C MET A 373 -23.05 -13.89 -2.61
N TRP A 374 -23.54 -13.12 -1.65
CA TRP A 374 -24.95 -12.70 -1.61
C TRP A 374 -25.36 -11.90 -2.85
N ARG A 375 -24.54 -10.93 -3.29
CA ARG A 375 -24.78 -10.16 -4.51
C ARG A 375 -24.84 -11.02 -5.78
N GLU A 376 -24.15 -12.15 -5.78
CA GLU A 376 -24.17 -13.14 -6.86
C GLU A 376 -25.28 -14.19 -6.73
N GLY A 377 -26.22 -14.00 -5.79
CA GLY A 377 -27.38 -14.88 -5.60
C GLY A 377 -27.13 -16.11 -4.74
N VAL A 378 -25.97 -16.19 -4.06
CA VAL A 378 -25.68 -17.26 -3.11
C VAL A 378 -26.43 -17.00 -1.80
N ARG A 379 -26.96 -18.05 -1.19
CA ARG A 379 -27.57 -17.98 0.14
C ARG A 379 -26.49 -17.89 1.20
N VAL A 380 -26.47 -16.81 1.98
CA VAL A 380 -25.37 -16.52 2.92
C VAL A 380 -25.90 -16.19 4.31
N VAL A 381 -25.41 -16.91 5.31
CA VAL A 381 -25.60 -16.58 6.73
C VAL A 381 -24.28 -16.01 7.26
N PHE A 382 -24.29 -14.73 7.64
CA PHE A 382 -23.14 -14.08 8.29
C PHE A 382 -23.49 -13.73 9.74
N GLU A 383 -22.75 -14.30 10.69
CA GLU A 383 -22.88 -13.98 12.11
C GLU A 383 -21.61 -13.28 12.62
N GLU A 384 -21.75 -12.03 13.02
CA GLU A 384 -20.69 -11.26 13.66
C GLU A 384 -20.84 -11.24 15.17
N TYR A 385 -19.76 -11.45 15.91
CA TYR A 385 -19.77 -11.44 17.37
C TYR A 385 -18.97 -10.27 17.91
N GLU A 386 -19.65 -9.38 18.61
CA GLU A 386 -19.07 -8.16 19.17
C GLU A 386 -17.90 -8.45 20.12
N ALA A 387 -16.77 -7.77 19.88
CA ALA A 387 -15.53 -7.84 20.66
C ALA A 387 -14.91 -9.26 20.82
N MET A 388 -15.38 -10.26 20.08
CA MET A 388 -14.83 -11.60 20.15
C MET A 388 -13.50 -11.71 19.36
N PRO A 389 -12.48 -12.41 19.88
CA PRO A 389 -11.21 -12.66 19.18
C PRO A 389 -11.33 -13.73 18.08
N HIS A 390 -10.25 -13.94 17.31
CA HIS A 390 -10.16 -14.97 16.29
C HIS A 390 -10.55 -16.36 16.82
N CYS A 391 -11.34 -17.11 16.05
CA CYS A 391 -11.80 -18.47 16.38
C CYS A 391 -12.40 -18.61 17.79
N PHE A 392 -13.07 -17.57 18.32
CA PHE A 392 -13.52 -17.56 19.71
C PHE A 392 -14.42 -18.74 20.08
N GLY A 393 -15.25 -19.21 19.14
CA GLY A 393 -16.14 -20.36 19.30
C GLY A 393 -15.39 -21.66 19.64
N ILE A 394 -14.13 -21.75 19.23
CA ILE A 394 -13.25 -22.90 19.41
C ILE A 394 -12.32 -22.68 20.60
N VAL A 395 -11.71 -21.50 20.70
CA VAL A 395 -10.67 -21.20 21.69
C VAL A 395 -11.26 -20.92 23.09
N PHE A 396 -12.47 -20.37 23.17
CA PHE A 396 -13.11 -19.98 24.43
C PHE A 396 -14.46 -20.68 24.63
N PRO A 397 -14.51 -22.03 24.65
CA PRO A 397 -15.77 -22.79 24.66
C PRO A 397 -16.63 -22.59 25.92
N TYR A 398 -16.09 -21.93 26.95
CA TYR A 398 -16.81 -21.59 28.17
C TYR A 398 -17.68 -20.33 28.04
N LEU A 399 -17.45 -19.49 27.03
CA LEU A 399 -18.24 -18.29 26.77
C LEU A 399 -19.65 -18.63 26.31
N ARG A 400 -20.61 -17.74 26.57
CA ARG A 400 -21.99 -17.89 26.13
C ARG A 400 -22.10 -17.68 24.62
N GLU A 401 -21.35 -16.70 24.13
CA GLU A 401 -21.14 -16.32 22.74
C GLU A 401 -20.61 -17.51 21.95
N ALA A 402 -19.57 -18.18 22.47
CA ALA A 402 -19.01 -19.39 21.85
C ALA A 402 -20.03 -20.53 21.73
N ARG A 403 -20.92 -20.69 22.73
CA ARG A 403 -22.00 -21.69 22.65
C ARG A 403 -23.02 -21.35 21.56
N ARG A 404 -23.48 -20.09 21.50
CA ARG A 404 -24.41 -19.62 20.47
C ARG A 404 -23.81 -19.74 19.06
N CYS A 405 -22.52 -19.43 18.91
CA CYS A 405 -21.77 -19.61 17.67
C CYS A 405 -21.75 -21.07 17.24
N MET A 406 -21.42 -22.00 18.14
CA MET A 406 -21.40 -23.44 17.82
C MET A 406 -22.79 -24.00 17.49
N GLU A 407 -23.84 -23.48 18.14
CA GLU A 407 -25.23 -23.85 17.86
C GLU A 407 -25.70 -23.34 16.49
N GLY A 408 -25.40 -22.09 16.14
CA GLY A 408 -25.68 -21.54 14.81
C GLY A 408 -24.91 -22.27 13.71
N TRP A 409 -23.62 -22.50 13.94
CA TRP A 409 -22.74 -23.17 13.00
C TRP A 409 -23.20 -24.61 12.69
N ALA A 410 -23.49 -25.42 13.72
CA ALA A 410 -24.01 -26.77 13.54
C ALA A 410 -25.47 -26.78 13.04
N GLY A 411 -26.27 -25.81 13.48
CA GLY A 411 -27.66 -25.64 13.04
C GLY A 411 -27.76 -25.39 11.54
N PHE A 412 -26.90 -24.54 10.99
CA PHE A 412 -26.77 -24.32 9.55
C PHE A 412 -26.41 -25.62 8.81
N MET A 413 -25.37 -26.35 9.25
CA MET A 413 -24.95 -27.60 8.63
C MET A 413 -26.09 -28.63 8.57
N LYS A 414 -26.84 -28.74 9.66
CA LYS A 414 -28.01 -29.61 9.74
C LYS A 414 -29.13 -29.13 8.82
N GLY A 415 -29.41 -27.83 8.81
CA GLY A 415 -30.46 -27.21 8.01
C GLY A 415 -30.28 -27.41 6.50
N VAL A 416 -29.06 -27.24 5.97
CA VAL A 416 -28.80 -27.40 4.53
C VAL A 416 -28.94 -28.87 4.06
N VAL A 417 -28.60 -29.84 4.92
CA VAL A 417 -28.69 -31.27 4.61
C VAL A 417 -30.13 -31.79 4.77
N GLU A 418 -30.79 -31.47 5.88
CA GLU A 418 -32.13 -32.02 6.20
C GLU A 418 -33.25 -31.23 5.51
N GLY A 419 -33.04 -29.95 5.19
CA GLY A 419 -34.02 -29.11 4.48
C GLY A 419 -34.14 -29.38 2.98
N GLY A 420 -33.14 -30.02 2.37
CA GLY A 420 -33.14 -30.37 0.94
C GLY A 420 -34.12 -31.49 0.55
N GLY A 421 -34.64 -32.24 1.53
CA GLY A 421 -35.58 -33.34 1.32
C GLY A 421 -37.05 -32.94 1.50
N GLY A 422 -37.55 -31.97 0.73
CA GLY A 422 -38.99 -31.70 0.57
C GLY A 422 -39.84 -31.39 1.83
N GLY A 423 -39.23 -31.23 3.02
CA GLY A 423 -39.99 -31.11 4.28
C GLY A 423 -39.33 -30.32 5.42
N GLY A 424 -38.18 -29.68 5.24
CA GLY A 424 -37.52 -28.84 6.25
C GLY A 424 -37.06 -27.51 5.66
N GLY A 425 -37.19 -26.41 6.40
CA GLY A 425 -37.09 -25.02 5.89
C GLY A 425 -35.82 -24.70 5.08
N VAL A 426 -36.02 -23.94 4.00
CA VAL A 426 -34.97 -23.37 3.15
C VAL A 426 -34.09 -22.42 3.99
N VAL A 427 -32.76 -22.59 3.97
CA VAL A 427 -31.84 -21.64 4.62
C VAL A 427 -31.89 -20.31 3.84
N GLU A 428 -32.28 -19.24 4.51
CA GLU A 428 -32.35 -17.89 3.94
C GLU A 428 -31.08 -17.09 4.23
N SER A 429 -30.81 -16.09 3.38
CA SER A 429 -29.70 -15.16 3.61
C SER A 429 -29.99 -14.28 4.83
N ARG A 430 -29.02 -14.11 5.73
CA ARG A 430 -29.18 -13.29 6.93
C ARG A 430 -27.84 -12.77 7.44
N PHE A 431 -27.81 -11.50 7.83
CA PHE A 431 -26.71 -10.89 8.57
C PHE A 431 -27.17 -10.58 10.01
N VAL A 432 -26.42 -11.05 11.00
CA VAL A 432 -26.68 -10.79 12.41
C VAL A 432 -25.41 -10.35 13.11
N THR A 433 -25.51 -9.28 13.91
CA THR A 433 -24.52 -8.95 14.93
C THR A 433 -25.03 -9.42 16.29
N VAL A 434 -24.25 -10.26 16.96
CA VAL A 434 -24.52 -10.76 18.32
C VAL A 434 -23.75 -9.90 19.32
N ARG A 435 -24.48 -9.21 20.20
CA ARG A 435 -23.91 -8.32 21.23
C ARG A 435 -23.18 -9.11 22.32
N ALA A 436 -22.05 -8.56 22.76
CA ALA A 436 -21.25 -9.16 23.81
C ALA A 436 -22.03 -9.16 25.13
N ARG A 437 -21.88 -10.23 25.93
CA ARG A 437 -22.55 -10.46 27.23
C ARG A 437 -24.06 -10.69 27.15
N SER A 438 -24.82 -9.85 26.41
CA SER A 438 -26.29 -9.95 26.34
C SER A 438 -26.77 -11.07 25.41
N LEU A 439 -26.00 -11.40 24.36
CA LEU A 439 -26.43 -12.23 23.24
C LEU A 439 -27.62 -11.67 22.45
N GLU A 440 -27.88 -10.37 22.56
CA GLU A 440 -28.89 -9.72 21.74
C GLU A 440 -28.48 -9.83 20.26
N GLU A 441 -29.38 -10.36 19.43
CA GLU A 441 -29.21 -10.48 17.99
C GLU A 441 -29.77 -9.23 17.30
N VAL A 442 -28.88 -8.42 16.74
CA VAL A 442 -29.24 -7.28 15.90
C VAL A 442 -29.18 -7.73 14.44
N VAL A 443 -30.33 -7.81 13.78
CA VAL A 443 -30.40 -8.17 12.36
C VAL A 443 -30.00 -6.98 11.52
N GLY A 444 -28.98 -7.16 10.67
CA GLY A 444 -28.52 -6.17 9.71
C GLY A 444 -29.04 -6.44 8.30
N GLU A 445 -28.96 -5.45 7.43
CA GLU A 445 -29.22 -5.61 6.00
C GLU A 445 -27.99 -6.20 5.30
N MET A 446 -28.19 -7.21 4.46
CA MET A 446 -27.07 -7.85 3.72
C MET A 446 -26.29 -6.84 2.85
N GLY A 447 -26.98 -5.85 2.26
CA GLY A 447 -26.33 -4.79 1.47
C GLY A 447 -25.48 -3.81 2.31
N GLY A 448 -25.67 -3.78 3.64
CA GLY A 448 -24.87 -2.99 4.56
C GLY A 448 -23.63 -3.72 5.09
N LEU A 449 -23.43 -5.00 4.72
CA LEU A 449 -22.31 -5.81 5.20
C LEU A 449 -20.94 -5.30 4.68
N TRP A 450 -20.93 -4.70 3.49
CA TRP A 450 -19.74 -4.13 2.87
C TRP A 450 -20.08 -3.01 1.90
N THR A 451 -19.31 -1.91 1.93
CA THR A 451 -19.59 -0.70 1.14
C THR A 451 -18.54 -0.40 0.07
N GLU A 452 -17.30 -0.86 0.25
CA GLU A 452 -16.21 -0.55 -0.69
C GLU A 452 -16.32 -1.40 -1.97
N GLY A 453 -15.86 -0.84 -3.10
CA GLY A 453 -15.81 -1.56 -4.37
C GLY A 453 -14.84 -2.74 -4.36
N GLU A 454 -15.11 -3.76 -5.17
CA GLU A 454 -14.23 -4.93 -5.34
C GLU A 454 -12.82 -4.54 -5.78
N GLU A 455 -12.70 -3.57 -6.70
CA GLU A 455 -11.41 -3.06 -7.18
C GLU A 455 -10.52 -2.53 -6.04
N VAL A 456 -11.11 -1.90 -5.02
CA VAL A 456 -10.38 -1.38 -3.84
C VAL A 456 -9.84 -2.52 -2.97
N VAL A 457 -10.60 -3.62 -2.84
CA VAL A 457 -10.14 -4.83 -2.14
C VAL A 457 -8.99 -5.48 -2.93
N GLU A 458 -9.15 -5.66 -4.24
CA GLU A 458 -8.09 -6.21 -5.08
C GLU A 458 -6.80 -5.39 -5.01
N GLU A 459 -6.90 -4.06 -5.15
CA GLU A 459 -5.75 -3.17 -5.09
C GLU A 459 -5.00 -3.24 -3.76
N ARG A 460 -5.70 -3.39 -2.63
CA ARG A 460 -5.07 -3.57 -1.31
C ARG A 460 -4.24 -4.86 -1.26
N VAL A 461 -4.78 -5.96 -1.75
CA VAL A 461 -4.06 -7.25 -1.80
C VAL A 461 -2.85 -7.14 -2.72
N TRP A 462 -2.99 -6.54 -3.91
CA TRP A 462 -1.90 -6.33 -4.86
C TRP A 462 -0.81 -5.41 -4.31
N ARG A 463 -1.19 -4.35 -3.60
CA ARG A 463 -0.25 -3.47 -2.92
C ARG A 463 0.57 -4.24 -1.88
N LYS A 464 -0.07 -5.03 -1.02
CA LYS A 464 0.65 -5.82 0.00
C LYS A 464 1.65 -6.79 -0.61
N THR A 465 1.26 -7.52 -1.67
CA THR A 465 2.21 -8.39 -2.39
C THR A 465 3.38 -7.61 -3.00
N THR A 466 3.12 -6.41 -3.54
CA THR A 466 4.13 -5.53 -4.14
C THR A 466 5.12 -5.01 -3.08
N VAL A 467 4.63 -4.50 -1.95
CA VAL A 467 5.48 -4.01 -0.85
C VAL A 467 6.33 -5.13 -0.26
N SER A 468 5.75 -6.31 -0.03
CA SER A 468 6.51 -7.48 0.44
C SER A 468 7.61 -7.89 -0.54
N LYS A 469 7.35 -7.80 -1.85
CA LYS A 469 8.36 -8.05 -2.88
C LYS A 469 9.50 -7.03 -2.83
N ILE A 470 9.17 -5.74 -2.70
CA ILE A 470 10.15 -4.65 -2.56
C ILE A 470 11.01 -4.87 -1.31
N ALA A 471 10.39 -5.08 -0.15
CA ALA A 471 11.05 -5.29 1.13
C ALA A 471 12.06 -6.45 1.09
N ALA A 472 11.68 -7.56 0.49
CA ALA A 472 12.56 -8.71 0.39
C ALA A 472 13.67 -8.54 -0.65
N THR A 473 13.43 -7.83 -1.76
CA THR A 473 14.51 -7.46 -2.69
C THR A 473 15.53 -6.56 -1.99
N VAL A 474 15.07 -5.57 -1.22
CA VAL A 474 15.93 -4.69 -0.41
C VAL A 474 16.74 -5.51 0.61
N ARG A 475 16.09 -6.43 1.34
CA ARG A 475 16.74 -7.34 2.30
C ARG A 475 17.83 -8.20 1.66
N ALA A 476 17.60 -8.72 0.46
CA ALA A 476 18.59 -9.51 -0.26
C ALA A 476 19.83 -8.69 -0.64
N LEU A 477 19.61 -7.46 -1.12
CA LEU A 477 20.70 -6.52 -1.44
C LEU A 477 21.47 -6.10 -0.18
N PHE A 478 20.75 -5.87 0.93
CA PHE A 478 21.34 -5.57 2.23
C PHE A 478 22.25 -6.70 2.74
N ALA A 479 21.77 -7.95 2.69
CA ALA A 479 22.55 -9.11 3.08
C ALA A 479 23.81 -9.29 2.22
N ALA A 480 23.72 -8.95 0.92
CA ALA A 480 24.86 -8.94 0.01
C ALA A 480 25.77 -7.70 0.15
N ARG A 481 25.38 -6.71 0.98
CA ARG A 481 26.02 -5.38 1.08
C ARG A 481 26.14 -4.66 -0.26
N GLU A 482 25.18 -4.89 -1.16
CA GLU A 482 25.12 -4.27 -2.47
C GLU A 482 24.28 -2.97 -2.43
N PRO A 483 24.81 -1.82 -2.89
CA PRO A 483 24.02 -0.60 -3.00
C PRO A 483 23.01 -0.71 -4.15
N TYR A 484 21.88 -0.01 -4.00
CA TYR A 484 20.85 0.03 -5.04
C TYR A 484 20.29 1.43 -5.25
N ARG A 485 19.58 1.60 -6.37
CA ARG A 485 18.78 2.80 -6.66
C ARG A 485 17.30 2.44 -6.78
N ILE A 486 16.43 3.40 -6.45
CA ILE A 486 15.00 3.24 -6.61
C ILE A 486 14.62 3.56 -8.06
N PHE A 487 13.84 2.67 -8.67
CA PHE A 487 13.26 2.88 -9.99
C PHE A 487 11.78 3.23 -9.86
N HIS A 488 11.44 4.48 -10.23
CA HIS A 488 10.11 5.06 -10.11
C HIS A 488 9.23 4.87 -11.37
N GLY A 489 9.77 4.32 -12.46
CA GLY A 489 9.13 4.34 -13.78
C GLY A 489 9.39 5.67 -14.51
N SER A 490 8.62 6.71 -14.19
CA SER A 490 8.77 8.08 -14.73
C SER A 490 9.19 9.06 -13.63
N THR A 491 10.17 9.93 -13.89
CA THR A 491 10.67 10.94 -12.94
C THR A 491 10.91 12.28 -13.64
N ASN A 492 10.65 13.39 -12.95
CA ASN A 492 10.98 14.77 -13.36
C ASN A 492 12.37 15.23 -12.86
N SER A 493 13.21 14.30 -12.40
CA SER A 493 14.56 14.59 -11.91
C SER A 493 15.52 14.90 -13.07
N THR A 494 16.27 16.01 -12.99
CA THR A 494 17.34 16.40 -13.95
C THR A 494 18.56 15.47 -13.97
N ARG A 495 18.61 14.48 -13.06
CA ARG A 495 19.70 13.50 -12.95
C ARG A 495 19.69 12.45 -14.08
N PRO A 496 20.86 11.99 -14.56
CA PRO A 496 20.96 10.92 -15.56
C PRO A 496 20.35 9.60 -15.10
N ARG A 497 19.81 8.81 -16.04
CA ARG A 497 19.36 7.43 -15.75
C ARG A 497 20.54 6.59 -15.22
N PRO A 498 20.31 5.71 -14.23
CA PRO A 498 21.33 4.77 -13.76
C PRO A 498 21.90 3.94 -14.91
N SER A 499 23.17 3.53 -14.82
CA SER A 499 23.77 2.62 -15.80
C SER A 499 23.04 1.27 -15.81
N THR A 500 23.14 0.52 -16.90
CA THR A 500 22.60 -0.85 -17.00
C THR A 500 23.21 -1.82 -15.98
N THR A 501 24.34 -1.46 -15.35
CA THR A 501 25.01 -2.23 -14.31
C THR A 501 24.53 -1.91 -12.89
N THR A 502 23.73 -0.84 -12.69
CA THR A 502 23.25 -0.44 -11.36
C THR A 502 22.04 -1.30 -10.95
N LYS A 503 22.11 -1.96 -9.78
CA LYS A 503 20.96 -2.68 -9.22
C LYS A 503 19.84 -1.71 -8.88
N THR A 504 18.61 -2.06 -9.23
CA THR A 504 17.44 -1.23 -8.98
C THR A 504 16.34 -1.96 -8.21
N VAL A 505 15.67 -1.23 -7.33
CA VAL A 505 14.44 -1.65 -6.67
C VAL A 505 13.29 -0.94 -7.36
N ASP A 506 12.46 -1.71 -8.06
CA ASP A 506 11.33 -1.18 -8.84
C ASP A 506 10.11 -0.95 -7.94
N ILE A 507 9.69 0.30 -7.85
CA ILE A 507 8.47 0.71 -7.13
C ILE A 507 7.41 1.27 -8.07
N SER A 508 7.59 1.20 -9.39
CA SER A 508 6.72 1.83 -10.40
C SER A 508 5.26 1.33 -10.39
N ALA A 509 5.00 0.20 -9.75
CA ALA A 509 3.66 -0.32 -9.50
C ALA A 509 2.90 0.48 -8.43
N LEU A 510 3.59 1.15 -7.51
CA LEU A 510 3.00 1.94 -6.42
C LEU A 510 2.67 3.37 -6.92
N ARG A 511 1.51 3.56 -7.55
CA ARG A 511 1.12 4.79 -8.27
C ARG A 511 -0.36 5.17 -8.12
N ASN A 512 -1.07 4.60 -7.17
CA ASN A 512 -2.51 4.80 -6.97
C ASN A 512 -2.82 5.71 -5.77
N VAL A 513 -3.89 6.48 -5.87
CA VAL A 513 -4.57 7.09 -4.72
C VAL A 513 -5.52 6.02 -4.18
N LEU A 514 -5.22 5.50 -2.99
CA LEU A 514 -5.94 4.33 -2.44
C LEU A 514 -7.29 4.72 -1.83
N SER A 515 -7.35 5.90 -1.21
CA SER A 515 -8.59 6.42 -0.63
C SER A 515 -8.52 7.93 -0.40
N VAL A 516 -9.69 8.56 -0.39
CA VAL A 516 -9.90 9.94 0.05
C VAL A 516 -10.96 9.90 1.15
N ASP A 517 -10.55 10.21 2.38
CA ASP A 517 -11.45 10.30 3.53
C ASP A 517 -11.85 11.76 3.72
N ALA A 518 -13.05 12.11 3.27
CA ALA A 518 -13.56 13.46 3.35
C ALA A 518 -13.85 13.91 4.80
N ALA A 519 -14.18 12.98 5.69
CA ALA A 519 -14.50 13.28 7.09
C ALA A 519 -13.23 13.63 7.87
N ARG A 520 -12.15 12.86 7.67
CA ARG A 520 -10.83 13.12 8.26
C ARG A 520 -10.00 14.14 7.47
N ARG A 521 -10.42 14.50 6.26
CA ARG A 521 -9.69 15.35 5.30
C ARG A 521 -8.27 14.82 5.05
N VAL A 522 -8.17 13.54 4.68
CA VAL A 522 -6.89 12.90 4.34
C VAL A 522 -7.01 12.06 3.06
N ALA A 523 -5.92 11.95 2.32
CA ALA A 523 -5.77 11.00 1.22
C ALA A 523 -4.66 10.00 1.54
N LEU A 524 -4.89 8.73 1.22
CA LEU A 524 -3.87 7.69 1.30
C LEU A 524 -3.27 7.46 -0.09
N VAL A 525 -1.99 7.74 -0.25
CA VAL A 525 -1.36 7.96 -1.55
C VAL A 525 -0.07 7.15 -1.69
N GLU A 526 0.08 6.45 -2.81
CA GLU A 526 1.32 5.75 -3.14
C GLU A 526 2.41 6.71 -3.68
N PRO A 527 3.71 6.41 -3.50
CA PRO A 527 4.81 7.35 -3.75
C PRO A 527 4.93 7.86 -5.20
N ASN A 528 4.48 7.11 -6.20
CA ASN A 528 4.55 7.53 -7.61
C ASN A 528 3.26 8.16 -8.13
N VAL A 529 2.29 8.48 -7.27
CA VAL A 529 1.13 9.30 -7.65
C VAL A 529 1.62 10.70 -8.00
N PRO A 530 1.42 11.16 -9.25
CA PRO A 530 1.74 12.53 -9.64
C PRO A 530 0.70 13.54 -9.11
N MET A 531 1.10 14.81 -8.96
CA MET A 531 0.25 15.87 -8.40
C MET A 531 -1.05 16.08 -9.16
N ASP A 532 -1.03 15.97 -10.50
CA ASP A 532 -2.26 16.02 -11.31
C ASP A 532 -3.27 14.95 -10.89
N LYS A 533 -2.83 13.70 -10.71
CA LYS A 533 -3.70 12.60 -10.29
C LYS A 533 -4.16 12.74 -8.85
N LEU A 534 -3.33 13.28 -7.96
CA LEU A 534 -3.74 13.56 -6.59
C LEU A 534 -4.84 14.62 -6.53
N VAL A 535 -4.70 15.70 -7.30
CA VAL A 535 -5.72 16.75 -7.42
C VAL A 535 -6.99 16.21 -8.08
N GLU A 536 -6.89 15.46 -9.18
CA GLU A 536 -8.04 14.82 -9.85
C GLU A 536 -8.81 13.85 -8.94
N ALA A 537 -8.12 13.18 -8.02
CA ALA A 537 -8.75 12.26 -7.06
C ALA A 537 -9.40 12.98 -5.87
N THR A 538 -8.90 14.15 -5.47
CA THR A 538 -9.35 14.86 -4.25
C THR A 538 -10.43 15.90 -4.54
N LEU A 539 -10.37 16.60 -5.68
CA LEU A 539 -11.34 17.63 -6.06
C LEU A 539 -12.81 17.16 -6.07
N PRO A 540 -13.16 15.94 -6.54
CA PRO A 540 -14.55 15.46 -6.48
C PRO A 540 -15.12 15.37 -5.07
N HIS A 541 -14.26 15.33 -4.04
CA HIS A 541 -14.65 15.33 -2.63
C HIS A 541 -14.71 16.75 -2.03
N GLY A 542 -14.56 17.80 -2.85
CA GLY A 542 -14.48 19.19 -2.39
C GLY A 542 -13.19 19.50 -1.62
N LEU A 543 -12.12 18.74 -1.89
CA LEU A 543 -10.86 18.81 -1.16
C LEU A 543 -9.66 18.94 -2.10
N VAL A 544 -8.56 19.48 -1.58
CA VAL A 544 -7.28 19.63 -2.29
C VAL A 544 -6.11 19.49 -1.31
N PRO A 545 -4.93 19.00 -1.72
CA PRO A 545 -3.75 19.05 -0.86
C PRO A 545 -3.36 20.51 -0.55
N PRO A 546 -2.91 20.84 0.67
CA PRO A 546 -2.49 22.20 1.01
C PRO A 546 -1.30 22.69 0.21
N VAL A 547 -0.37 21.79 -0.16
CA VAL A 547 0.82 22.09 -0.96
C VAL A 547 0.78 21.23 -2.21
N VAL A 548 0.75 21.87 -3.39
CA VAL A 548 0.71 21.19 -4.70
C VAL A 548 1.76 21.81 -5.60
N MET A 549 2.86 21.09 -5.84
CA MET A 549 3.94 21.56 -6.70
C MET A 549 3.43 21.81 -8.12
N GLU A 550 3.87 22.91 -8.73
CA GLU A 550 3.21 23.51 -9.90
C GLU A 550 3.40 22.70 -11.19
N PHE A 551 4.26 21.68 -11.15
CA PHE A 551 4.45 20.74 -12.24
C PHE A 551 3.62 19.46 -12.01
N PRO A 552 2.64 19.17 -12.89
CA PRO A 552 1.75 18.02 -12.79
C PRO A 552 2.44 16.68 -12.53
N GLY A 553 3.65 16.49 -13.08
CA GLY A 553 4.39 15.22 -13.01
C GLY A 553 5.23 14.96 -11.77
N ILE A 554 5.34 15.92 -10.85
CA ILE A 554 6.03 15.68 -9.58
C ILE A 554 5.18 14.71 -8.75
N THR A 555 5.81 13.72 -8.12
CA THR A 555 5.09 12.68 -7.37
C THR A 555 5.05 12.97 -5.87
N ALA A 556 4.05 12.45 -5.17
CA ALA A 556 3.92 12.61 -3.72
C ALA A 556 5.15 12.10 -2.94
N GLY A 557 5.70 10.94 -3.32
CA GLY A 557 6.92 10.42 -2.71
C GLY A 557 8.16 11.25 -3.05
N GLY A 558 8.21 11.83 -4.25
CA GLY A 558 9.25 12.80 -4.63
C GLY A 558 9.14 14.11 -3.84
N GLY A 559 7.91 14.54 -3.55
CA GLY A 559 7.62 15.70 -2.70
C GLY A 559 8.11 15.51 -1.27
N PHE A 560 7.84 14.35 -0.67
CA PHE A 560 8.31 14.02 0.67
C PHE A 560 9.83 13.85 0.75
N ALA A 561 10.41 13.07 -0.16
CA ALA A 561 11.85 12.78 -0.14
C ALA A 561 12.71 13.95 -0.67
N GLY A 562 12.14 14.90 -1.40
CA GLY A 562 12.83 16.06 -1.95
C GLY A 562 12.53 17.35 -1.22
N THR A 563 13.09 18.45 -1.74
CA THR A 563 12.72 19.80 -1.32
C THR A 563 11.55 20.25 -2.19
N ALA A 564 10.34 20.26 -1.64
CA ALA A 564 9.11 20.51 -2.39
C ALA A 564 8.32 21.67 -1.76
N GLY A 565 8.66 22.88 -2.21
CA GLY A 565 7.98 24.12 -1.84
C GLY A 565 7.39 24.82 -3.06
N GLU A 566 6.32 25.59 -2.86
CA GLU A 566 5.60 26.34 -3.89
C GLU A 566 4.89 27.55 -3.27
N SER A 567 4.12 28.30 -4.07
CA SER A 567 3.42 29.52 -3.69
C SER A 567 2.56 29.51 -2.40
N SER A 568 2.08 28.36 -1.90
CA SER A 568 1.39 28.26 -0.59
C SER A 568 2.31 27.88 0.58
N SER A 569 3.56 27.49 0.31
CA SER A 569 4.48 26.94 1.30
C SER A 569 4.92 27.95 2.37
N PHE A 570 4.74 29.26 2.16
CA PHE A 570 4.86 30.24 3.24
C PHE A 570 3.83 29.97 4.36
N LYS A 571 2.63 29.51 4.00
CA LYS A 571 1.51 29.25 4.93
C LYS A 571 1.54 27.83 5.45
N HIS A 572 1.81 26.85 4.59
CA HIS A 572 1.67 25.43 4.90
C HIS A 572 2.99 24.68 5.12
N GLY A 573 4.14 25.32 4.90
CA GLY A 573 5.45 24.68 4.93
C GLY A 573 5.74 23.88 3.67
N PHE A 574 6.76 23.02 3.75
CA PHE A 574 7.09 22.09 2.67
C PHE A 574 6.05 20.95 2.57
N PHE A 575 6.05 20.23 1.45
CA PHE A 575 5.08 19.14 1.21
C PHE A 575 5.05 18.10 2.34
N ASP A 576 6.19 17.74 2.94
CA ASP A 576 6.25 16.78 4.06
C ASP A 576 5.53 17.27 5.32
N GLU A 577 5.35 18.58 5.51
CA GLU A 577 4.59 19.15 6.64
C GLU A 577 3.07 18.98 6.48
N THR A 578 2.64 18.55 5.30
CA THR A 578 1.27 18.15 5.01
C THR A 578 1.06 16.64 5.16
N VAL A 579 2.10 15.87 5.47
CA VAL A 579 2.04 14.41 5.59
C VAL A 579 1.94 14.00 7.06
N ASN A 580 0.88 13.26 7.40
CA ASN A 580 0.66 12.78 8.77
C ASN A 580 1.52 11.55 9.11
N ARG A 581 1.71 10.65 8.13
CA ARG A 581 2.47 9.40 8.30
C ARG A 581 3.00 8.87 6.97
N VAL A 582 4.06 8.07 7.05
CA VAL A 582 4.70 7.41 5.92
C VAL A 582 4.90 5.92 6.22
N GLU A 583 4.58 5.05 5.25
CA GLU A 583 5.05 3.66 5.25
C GLU A 583 6.37 3.61 4.47
N MET A 584 7.38 2.97 5.03
CA MET A 584 8.74 2.92 4.48
C MET A 584 9.33 1.52 4.60
N VAL A 585 10.05 1.11 3.56
CA VAL A 585 10.95 -0.04 3.58
C VAL A 585 12.35 0.45 3.92
N LEU A 586 12.88 0.06 5.08
CA LEU A 586 14.24 0.39 5.51
C LEU A 586 15.28 -0.36 4.69
N ALA A 587 16.54 0.05 4.83
CA ALA A 587 17.65 -0.51 4.07
C ALA A 587 17.87 -2.01 4.32
N ASP A 588 17.48 -2.54 5.48
CA ASP A 588 17.51 -3.96 5.83
C ASP A 588 16.25 -4.74 5.37
N GLY A 589 15.29 -4.05 4.76
CA GLY A 589 14.02 -4.59 4.31
C GLY A 589 12.96 -4.73 5.40
N GLU A 590 13.13 -4.12 6.57
CA GLU A 590 12.04 -3.91 7.54
C GLU A 590 10.99 -2.96 6.94
N VAL A 591 9.70 -3.29 7.05
CA VAL A 591 8.60 -2.38 6.67
C VAL A 591 8.07 -1.70 7.92
N VAL A 592 8.13 -0.38 7.93
CA VAL A 592 7.81 0.44 9.11
C VAL A 592 6.82 1.53 8.76
N GLU A 593 6.01 1.89 9.73
CA GLU A 593 5.20 3.11 9.70
C GLU A 593 5.88 4.16 10.58
N ILE A 594 6.03 5.36 10.05
CA ILE A 594 6.66 6.48 10.76
C ILE A 594 5.74 7.71 10.75
N THR A 595 5.65 8.36 11.90
CA THR A 595 4.90 9.61 12.13
C THR A 595 5.84 10.64 12.74
N PRO A 596 5.59 11.95 12.58
CA PRO A 596 6.44 12.97 13.18
C PRO A 596 6.52 12.89 14.72
N GLU A 597 5.42 12.55 15.39
CA GLU A 597 5.31 12.45 16.86
C GLU A 597 5.53 11.03 17.40
N GLY A 598 5.78 10.04 16.54
CA GLY A 598 5.95 8.64 16.94
C GLY A 598 7.35 8.30 17.45
N GLU A 599 7.54 7.03 17.86
CA GLU A 599 8.82 6.50 18.36
C GLU A 599 9.97 6.68 17.37
N ARG A 600 9.69 6.61 16.06
CA ARG A 600 10.64 6.83 14.96
C ARG A 600 10.46 8.21 14.29
N GLY A 601 10.03 9.22 15.05
CA GLY A 601 9.81 10.58 14.52
C GLY A 601 11.08 11.30 14.06
N ASP A 602 12.24 10.89 14.57
CA ASP A 602 13.55 11.29 14.08
C ASP A 602 13.80 10.81 12.63
N LEU A 603 13.41 9.57 12.31
CA LEU A 603 13.48 9.03 10.95
C LEU A 603 12.52 9.76 10.01
N PHE A 604 11.30 10.09 10.45
CA PHE A 604 10.36 10.87 9.65
C PHE A 604 10.99 12.21 9.23
N ARG A 605 11.47 12.99 10.22
CA ARG A 605 12.08 14.30 9.99
C ARG A 605 13.38 14.21 9.19
N GLY A 606 14.20 13.19 9.45
CA GLY A 606 15.48 12.99 8.78
C GLY A 606 15.34 12.45 7.35
N ALA A 607 14.28 11.72 7.04
CA ALA A 607 14.04 11.18 5.70
C ALA A 607 13.41 12.20 4.75
N ALA A 608 12.67 13.17 5.29
CA ALA A 608 12.19 14.32 4.53
C ALA A 608 13.37 15.11 3.94
N GLY A 609 13.34 15.38 2.64
CA GLY A 609 14.45 16.04 1.92
C GLY A 609 15.71 15.19 1.71
N ALA A 610 15.82 14.01 2.30
CA ALA A 610 17.02 13.15 2.21
C ALA A 610 17.12 12.33 0.91
N VAL A 611 16.30 12.64 -0.10
CA VAL A 611 16.32 12.01 -1.44
C VAL A 611 16.33 10.47 -1.41
N GLY A 612 15.63 9.89 -0.43
CA GLY A 612 15.47 8.44 -0.24
C GLY A 612 16.75 7.70 0.16
N THR A 613 17.61 8.30 0.98
CA THR A 613 18.87 7.67 1.46
C THR A 613 18.74 6.96 2.80
N LEU A 614 17.58 7.08 3.47
CA LEU A 614 17.27 6.41 4.73
C LEU A 614 16.26 5.26 4.57
N GLY A 615 15.63 5.14 3.40
CA GLY A 615 14.69 4.08 3.08
C GLY A 615 13.88 4.39 1.82
N THR A 616 13.00 3.46 1.46
CA THR A 616 12.12 3.55 0.29
C THR A 616 10.68 3.76 0.76
N THR A 617 10.12 4.96 0.52
CA THR A 617 8.70 5.26 0.80
C THR A 617 7.78 4.38 -0.04
N THR A 618 6.76 3.79 0.58
CA THR A 618 5.74 2.94 -0.06
C THR A 618 4.30 3.43 0.16
N LEU A 619 4.08 4.37 1.09
CA LEU A 619 2.78 5.01 1.34
C LEU A 619 2.94 6.36 2.02
N LEU A 620 2.02 7.28 1.77
CA LEU A 620 1.88 8.55 2.48
C LEU A 620 0.41 8.78 2.84
N GLU A 621 0.14 9.30 4.03
CA GLU A 621 -1.15 9.90 4.38
C GLU A 621 -1.02 11.43 4.28
N VAL A 622 -1.63 12.02 3.26
CA VAL A 622 -1.55 13.44 2.94
C VAL A 622 -2.78 14.14 3.50
N ARG A 623 -2.58 15.20 4.30
CA ARG A 623 -3.65 16.08 4.79
C ARG A 623 -4.25 16.84 3.62
N LEU A 624 -5.55 17.05 3.66
CA LEU A 624 -6.32 17.81 2.68
C LEU A 624 -6.95 19.05 3.32
N MET A 625 -7.27 20.04 2.51
CA MET A 625 -8.04 21.23 2.87
C MET A 625 -9.23 21.40 1.94
N GLU A 626 -10.18 22.25 2.33
CA GLU A 626 -11.34 22.57 1.49
C GLU A 626 -10.89 23.21 0.17
N ALA A 627 -11.40 22.67 -0.94
CA ALA A 627 -11.23 23.27 -2.25
C ALA A 627 -12.27 24.37 -2.45
N ARG A 628 -11.85 25.46 -3.10
CA ARG A 628 -12.74 26.51 -3.62
C ARG A 628 -12.73 26.48 -5.14
N ARG A 629 -13.74 27.07 -5.78
CA ARG A 629 -13.87 27.06 -7.24
C ARG A 629 -12.73 27.80 -7.93
N PHE A 630 -12.34 28.96 -7.40
CA PHE A 630 -11.39 29.86 -8.03
C PHE A 630 -10.28 30.31 -7.06
N VAL A 631 -9.17 30.75 -7.63
CA VAL A 631 -8.13 31.56 -7.00
C VAL A 631 -8.23 32.96 -7.58
N LYS A 632 -8.66 33.92 -6.75
CA LYS A 632 -8.63 35.34 -7.08
C LYS A 632 -7.17 35.81 -7.06
N THR A 633 -6.63 36.00 -8.25
CA THR A 633 -5.21 36.28 -8.48
C THR A 633 -5.00 37.76 -8.76
N ARG A 634 -4.17 38.44 -7.97
CA ARG A 634 -3.83 39.86 -8.11
C ARG A 634 -2.38 40.00 -8.56
N TYR A 635 -2.11 40.95 -9.46
CA TYR A 635 -0.78 41.23 -10.01
C TYR A 635 -0.31 42.63 -9.59
N ARG A 636 0.67 42.73 -8.69
CA ARG A 636 1.26 43.99 -8.23
C ARG A 636 2.59 44.23 -8.93
N ARG A 637 2.65 45.23 -9.82
CA ARG A 637 3.93 45.66 -10.42
C ARG A 637 4.84 46.26 -9.36
N THR A 638 6.14 45.97 -9.46
CA THR A 638 7.21 46.63 -8.70
C THR A 638 8.28 47.16 -9.65
N ARG A 639 8.98 48.21 -9.21
CA ARG A 639 9.92 49.01 -10.03
C ARG A 639 11.38 48.79 -9.65
N SER A 640 11.65 47.98 -8.63
CA SER A 640 12.99 47.55 -8.25
C SER A 640 12.97 46.16 -7.63
N VAL A 641 14.15 45.53 -7.57
CA VAL A 641 14.34 44.25 -6.88
C VAL A 641 14.02 44.39 -5.38
N ALA A 642 14.54 45.43 -4.70
CA ALA A 642 14.21 45.71 -3.31
C ALA A 642 12.69 45.84 -3.07
N GLU A 643 11.98 46.56 -3.94
CA GLU A 643 10.53 46.73 -3.83
C GLU A 643 9.81 45.39 -4.00
N ALA A 644 10.24 44.54 -4.94
CA ALA A 644 9.68 43.20 -5.12
C ALA A 644 9.87 42.31 -3.88
N VAL A 645 11.09 42.27 -3.34
CA VAL A 645 11.43 41.44 -2.16
C VAL A 645 10.62 41.89 -0.94
N GLU A 646 10.52 43.19 -0.68
CA GLU A 646 9.73 43.69 0.45
C GLU A 646 8.23 43.52 0.22
N ALA A 647 7.73 43.70 -0.99
CA ALA A 647 6.33 43.44 -1.30
C ALA A 647 5.95 41.97 -1.08
N VAL A 648 6.79 41.00 -1.47
CA VAL A 648 6.58 39.58 -1.12
C VAL A 648 6.53 39.40 0.40
N ARG A 649 7.44 40.04 1.14
CA ARG A 649 7.50 39.99 2.61
C ARG A 649 6.24 40.57 3.27
N GLU A 650 5.67 41.64 2.71
CA GLU A 650 4.40 42.23 3.14
C GLU A 650 3.22 41.28 2.90
N GLU A 651 3.11 40.74 1.68
CA GLU A 651 1.96 39.92 1.27
C GLU A 651 1.88 38.59 2.03
N VAL A 652 3.02 38.01 2.41
CA VAL A 652 3.10 36.82 3.27
C VAL A 652 2.48 37.03 4.66
N ARG A 653 2.47 38.27 5.18
CA ARG A 653 1.89 38.59 6.49
C ARG A 653 0.39 38.81 6.45
N ARG A 654 -0.21 38.89 5.25
CA ARG A 654 -1.66 39.07 5.10
C ARG A 654 -2.36 37.72 5.18
N GLY A 655 -3.12 37.50 6.25
CA GLY A 655 -3.79 36.21 6.52
C GLY A 655 -4.83 35.80 5.46
N GLU A 656 -5.31 36.74 4.66
CA GLU A 656 -6.23 36.48 3.54
C GLU A 656 -5.57 35.82 2.33
N ASN A 657 -4.24 35.90 2.19
CA ASN A 657 -3.53 35.29 1.08
C ASN A 657 -3.36 33.77 1.33
N ASP A 658 -3.70 32.98 0.33
CA ASP A 658 -3.46 31.53 0.30
C ASP A 658 -2.24 31.18 -0.54
N TYR A 659 -1.93 32.02 -1.53
CA TYR A 659 -0.78 31.87 -2.41
C TYR A 659 -0.04 33.21 -2.54
N VAL A 660 1.29 33.18 -2.51
CA VAL A 660 2.16 34.32 -2.78
C VAL A 660 3.35 33.84 -3.59
N ASP A 661 3.62 34.46 -4.74
CA ASP A 661 4.88 34.33 -5.47
C ASP A 661 5.23 35.65 -6.18
N GLY A 662 6.32 35.65 -6.94
CA GLY A 662 6.74 36.78 -7.73
C GLY A 662 7.61 36.40 -8.92
N ILE A 663 7.66 37.31 -9.89
CA ILE A 663 8.46 37.17 -11.10
C ILE A 663 9.22 38.47 -11.33
N LEU A 664 10.55 38.38 -11.41
CA LEU A 664 11.39 39.50 -11.83
C LEU A 664 11.73 39.32 -13.31
N PHE A 665 11.26 40.23 -14.16
CA PHE A 665 11.56 40.23 -15.61
C PHE A 665 12.84 40.98 -15.95
N SER A 666 13.19 41.96 -15.11
CA SER A 666 14.39 42.80 -15.17
C SER A 666 14.58 43.47 -13.80
N LYS A 667 15.66 44.25 -13.64
CA LYS A 667 15.89 45.02 -12.40
C LYS A 667 14.80 46.06 -12.10
N ASP A 668 14.07 46.51 -13.11
CA ASP A 668 13.06 47.59 -13.05
C ASP A 668 11.61 47.13 -13.33
N HIS A 669 11.42 45.82 -13.57
CA HIS A 669 10.09 45.22 -13.78
C HIS A 669 9.97 43.92 -13.00
N GLY A 670 9.44 44.03 -11.78
CA GLY A 670 8.97 42.90 -10.99
C GLY A 670 7.44 42.83 -10.95
N VAL A 671 6.92 41.65 -10.65
CA VAL A 671 5.49 41.42 -10.41
C VAL A 671 5.36 40.49 -9.20
N VAL A 672 4.67 40.95 -8.15
CA VAL A 672 4.24 40.11 -7.04
C VAL A 672 2.83 39.63 -7.32
N VAL A 673 2.61 38.33 -7.19
CA VAL A 673 1.33 37.68 -7.43
C VAL A 673 0.79 37.13 -6.13
N THR A 674 -0.45 37.45 -5.81
CA THR A 674 -1.15 36.93 -4.64
C THR A 674 -2.43 36.23 -5.05
N GLY A 675 -2.73 35.09 -4.44
CA GLY A 675 -3.94 34.30 -4.68
C GLY A 675 -4.77 34.12 -3.41
N GLN A 676 -6.09 34.30 -3.54
CA GLN A 676 -7.08 34.04 -2.48
C GLN A 676 -8.09 33.01 -2.97
N LEU A 677 -8.31 31.95 -2.21
CA LEU A 677 -9.30 30.92 -2.52
C LEU A 677 -10.72 31.50 -2.36
N THR A 678 -11.56 31.37 -3.39
CA THR A 678 -12.92 31.92 -3.40
C THR A 678 -13.88 31.08 -4.24
N ASP A 679 -15.13 31.01 -3.80
CA ASP A 679 -16.25 30.47 -4.61
C ASP A 679 -16.98 31.56 -5.39
N GLU A 680 -16.72 32.83 -5.03
CA GLU A 680 -17.36 34.01 -5.60
C GLU A 680 -16.49 34.62 -6.71
N MET A 681 -17.14 34.90 -7.83
CA MET A 681 -16.61 35.70 -8.94
C MET A 681 -17.69 36.73 -9.34
N PRO A 682 -17.33 37.99 -9.64
CA PRO A 682 -18.28 38.99 -10.13
C PRO A 682 -19.02 38.48 -11.38
N SER A 683 -20.19 39.06 -11.67
CA SER A 683 -20.89 38.73 -12.90
C SER A 683 -20.06 39.16 -14.14
N PRO A 684 -20.28 38.55 -15.31
CA PRO A 684 -19.62 38.99 -16.54
C PRO A 684 -19.83 40.48 -16.87
N GLU A 685 -20.98 41.04 -16.48
CA GLU A 685 -21.32 42.46 -16.64
C GLU A 685 -20.50 43.37 -15.70
N GLU A 686 -20.12 42.87 -14.53
CA GLU A 686 -19.23 43.52 -13.56
C GLU A 686 -17.74 43.25 -13.85
N GLY A 687 -17.44 42.64 -15.01
CA GLY A 687 -16.07 42.34 -15.44
C GLY A 687 -15.50 41.02 -14.92
N GLY A 688 -16.33 40.17 -14.30
CA GLY A 688 -15.92 38.83 -13.87
C GLY A 688 -15.72 37.88 -15.05
N LYS A 689 -14.46 37.52 -15.32
CA LYS A 689 -14.09 36.58 -16.39
C LYS A 689 -13.11 35.53 -15.89
N VAL A 690 -13.40 34.28 -16.20
CA VAL A 690 -12.51 33.15 -15.95
C VAL A 690 -11.24 33.27 -16.82
N GLN A 691 -10.08 33.13 -16.19
CA GLN A 691 -8.78 33.06 -16.86
C GLN A 691 -8.21 31.63 -16.72
N THR A 692 -7.83 31.01 -17.84
CA THR A 692 -7.21 29.68 -17.89
C THR A 692 -5.79 29.75 -18.45
N PHE A 693 -4.97 28.72 -18.21
CA PHE A 693 -3.58 28.67 -18.68
C PHE A 693 -3.20 27.34 -19.35
N SER A 694 -4.06 26.32 -19.26
CA SER A 694 -3.79 24.97 -19.75
C SER A 694 -4.18 24.72 -21.21
N GLY A 695 -4.91 25.66 -21.84
CA GLY A 695 -5.36 25.57 -23.21
C GLY A 695 -4.26 25.90 -24.24
N PRO A 696 -4.28 25.29 -25.44
CA PRO A 696 -3.28 25.57 -26.48
C PRO A 696 -3.20 27.03 -26.92
N TRP A 697 -4.32 27.76 -26.83
CA TRP A 697 -4.42 29.18 -27.18
C TRP A 697 -4.27 30.14 -25.99
N ASP A 698 -4.25 29.60 -24.76
CA ASP A 698 -4.11 30.42 -23.56
C ASP A 698 -2.75 31.13 -23.56
N PRO A 699 -2.57 32.24 -22.83
CA PRO A 699 -1.25 32.77 -22.61
C PRO A 699 -0.44 31.83 -21.69
N TRP A 700 0.89 31.93 -21.75
CA TRP A 700 1.72 31.35 -20.69
C TRP A 700 1.61 32.25 -19.47
N PHE A 701 1.50 31.67 -18.26
CA PHE A 701 1.19 32.45 -17.05
C PHE A 701 2.12 33.65 -16.83
N TYR A 702 3.44 33.46 -16.95
CA TYR A 702 4.40 34.55 -16.76
C TYR A 702 4.30 35.64 -17.83
N LEU A 703 3.99 35.29 -19.09
CA LEU A 703 3.75 36.28 -20.15
C LEU A 703 2.48 37.08 -19.88
N HIS A 704 1.44 36.42 -19.38
CA HIS A 704 0.20 37.08 -18.98
C HIS A 704 0.43 38.07 -17.84
N ALA A 705 1.16 37.65 -16.80
CA ALA A 705 1.55 38.52 -15.69
C ALA A 705 2.39 39.73 -16.17
N LYS A 706 3.30 39.51 -17.14
CA LYS A 706 4.07 40.57 -17.79
C LYS A 706 3.17 41.56 -18.53
N ASP A 707 2.27 41.05 -19.37
CA ASP A 707 1.39 41.86 -20.22
C ASP A 707 0.41 42.70 -19.38
N LYS A 708 -0.18 42.10 -18.34
CA LYS A 708 -1.08 42.78 -17.38
C LYS A 708 -0.42 43.96 -16.67
N THR A 709 0.91 43.91 -16.50
CA THR A 709 1.67 44.92 -15.77
C THR A 709 2.52 45.81 -16.70
N ALA A 710 2.51 45.60 -18.02
CA ALA A 710 3.34 46.34 -18.97
C ALA A 710 2.90 47.81 -19.17
N LEU A 711 1.62 48.12 -18.91
CA LEU A 711 0.98 49.40 -19.24
C LEU A 711 0.75 50.34 -18.04
N GLU A 712 1.16 49.98 -16.81
CA GLU A 712 1.03 50.82 -15.61
C GLU A 712 2.02 52.01 -15.62
N LYS A 713 1.93 52.86 -16.64
CA LYS A 713 2.58 54.17 -16.73
C LYS A 713 1.66 55.24 -16.15
N GLY A 714 1.59 55.33 -14.83
CA GLY A 714 1.34 56.62 -14.17
C GLY A 714 -0.04 56.93 -13.57
N GLU A 715 -0.99 56.00 -13.52
CA GLU A 715 -2.21 56.18 -12.70
C GLU A 715 -2.30 55.11 -11.61
N VAL A 716 -2.74 55.52 -10.41
CA VAL A 716 -3.01 54.67 -9.25
C VAL A 716 -4.30 53.88 -9.52
N GLY A 717 -4.27 53.00 -10.52
CA GLY A 717 -5.32 52.02 -10.78
C GLY A 717 -5.21 50.85 -9.81
N ALA A 718 -6.35 50.24 -9.46
CA ALA A 718 -6.34 49.02 -8.67
C ALA A 718 -5.59 47.90 -9.42
N ALA A 719 -4.65 47.24 -8.74
CA ALA A 719 -3.86 46.13 -9.30
C ALA A 719 -4.75 45.14 -10.07
N PRO A 720 -4.38 44.72 -11.30
CA PRO A 720 -5.19 43.80 -12.09
C PRO A 720 -5.53 42.52 -11.33
N VAL A 721 -6.76 42.03 -11.52
CA VAL A 721 -7.27 40.81 -10.89
C VAL A 721 -7.80 39.85 -11.96
N ASP A 722 -7.53 38.56 -11.79
CA ASP A 722 -8.13 37.46 -12.54
C ASP A 722 -8.78 36.44 -11.59
N TYR A 723 -9.79 35.73 -12.06
CA TYR A 723 -10.38 34.59 -11.36
C TYR A 723 -9.98 33.32 -12.12
N VAL A 724 -9.05 32.57 -11.53
CA VAL A 724 -8.44 31.39 -12.15
C VAL A 724 -9.05 30.15 -11.51
N PRO A 725 -9.59 29.18 -12.26
CA PRO A 725 -10.09 27.93 -11.66
C PRO A 725 -8.99 27.27 -10.82
N LEU A 726 -9.33 26.71 -9.66
CA LEU A 726 -8.32 26.24 -8.69
C LEU A 726 -7.24 25.37 -9.32
N ALA A 727 -7.63 24.31 -10.05
CA ALA A 727 -6.67 23.42 -10.70
C ALA A 727 -5.82 24.10 -11.79
N GLU A 728 -6.37 25.08 -12.52
CA GLU A 728 -5.62 25.88 -13.50
C GLU A 728 -4.57 26.75 -12.81
N TYR A 729 -4.87 27.28 -11.62
CA TYR A 729 -3.91 28.04 -10.83
C TYR A 729 -2.78 27.14 -10.30
N LEU A 730 -3.12 25.98 -9.76
CA LEU A 730 -2.13 25.03 -9.23
C LEU A 730 -1.11 24.62 -10.30
N PHE A 731 -1.55 24.38 -11.53
CA PHE A 731 -0.66 23.95 -12.63
C PHE A 731 -0.34 25.07 -13.63
N ARG A 732 -0.48 26.35 -13.24
CA ARG A 732 -0.30 27.53 -14.11
C ARG A 732 1.06 27.59 -14.82
N TYR A 733 2.08 26.96 -14.25
CA TYR A 733 3.45 26.94 -14.78
C TYR A 733 3.78 25.70 -15.64
N ASP A 734 2.87 24.73 -15.78
CA ASP A 734 3.12 23.53 -16.58
C ASP A 734 3.40 23.86 -18.06
N ARG A 735 2.59 24.74 -18.63
CA ARG A 735 2.74 25.16 -20.01
C ARG A 735 3.85 26.21 -20.13
N GLY A 736 4.92 25.84 -20.82
CA GLY A 736 6.16 26.61 -20.90
C GLY A 736 7.15 26.30 -19.78
N GLY A 737 6.78 25.54 -18.74
CA GLY A 737 7.66 25.19 -17.61
C GLY A 737 8.25 26.44 -16.99
N PHE A 738 7.39 27.27 -16.40
CA PHE A 738 7.65 28.69 -16.18
C PHE A 738 7.93 29.41 -17.51
N TRP A 739 9.18 29.77 -17.76
CA TRP A 739 9.66 30.42 -18.99
C TRP A 739 10.72 29.61 -19.73
N VAL A 740 11.12 28.45 -19.20
CA VAL A 740 12.21 27.63 -19.77
C VAL A 740 11.88 27.12 -21.17
N GLY A 741 10.60 26.92 -21.47
CA GLY A 741 10.14 26.55 -22.81
C GLY A 741 10.52 27.57 -23.89
N ALA A 742 10.76 28.85 -23.54
CA ALA A 742 11.25 29.84 -24.50
C ALA A 742 12.66 29.51 -25.01
N ALA A 743 13.50 28.89 -24.18
CA ALA A 743 14.85 28.46 -24.57
C ALA A 743 14.83 27.42 -25.70
N ALA A 744 13.75 26.64 -25.84
CA ALA A 744 13.60 25.73 -26.97
C ALA A 744 13.50 26.48 -28.31
N PHE A 745 12.86 27.65 -28.33
CA PHE A 745 12.76 28.50 -29.54
C PHE A 745 14.10 29.17 -29.87
N GLU A 746 14.89 29.51 -28.86
CA GLU A 746 16.27 29.99 -29.04
C GLU A 746 17.19 28.89 -29.60
N TYR A 747 16.99 27.64 -29.17
CA TYR A 747 17.70 26.48 -29.71
C TYR A 747 17.32 26.22 -31.17
N PHE A 748 16.01 26.21 -31.49
CA PHE A 748 15.49 26.06 -32.84
C PHE A 748 15.27 27.43 -33.50
N LYS A 749 16.35 28.18 -33.76
CA LYS A 749 16.33 29.57 -34.26
C LYS A 749 15.41 29.87 -35.46
N PHE A 750 15.06 28.86 -36.25
CA PHE A 750 14.14 28.97 -37.39
C PHE A 750 12.65 28.89 -37.01
N VAL A 751 12.32 28.69 -35.73
CA VAL A 751 10.96 28.66 -35.18
C VAL A 751 10.71 29.95 -34.37
N PRO A 752 9.92 30.90 -34.91
CA PRO A 752 9.61 32.15 -34.21
C PRO A 752 8.85 31.96 -32.89
N PHE A 753 9.23 32.67 -31.84
CA PHE A 753 8.49 32.72 -30.56
C PHE A 753 7.22 33.58 -30.68
N THR A 754 6.17 33.02 -31.29
CA THR A 754 4.88 33.71 -31.49
C THR A 754 3.72 32.91 -30.88
N LYS A 755 2.54 33.54 -30.75
CA LYS A 755 1.32 32.84 -30.29
C LYS A 755 1.00 31.61 -31.17
N PHE A 756 1.17 31.74 -32.48
CA PHE A 756 0.91 30.65 -33.42
C PHE A 756 1.83 29.43 -33.18
N PHE A 757 3.15 29.64 -33.06
CA PHE A 757 4.07 28.51 -32.87
C PHE A 757 3.96 27.88 -31.48
N ARG A 758 3.62 28.65 -30.44
CA ARG A 758 3.30 28.10 -29.11
C ARG A 758 2.04 27.22 -29.13
N TRP A 759 1.05 27.59 -29.93
CA TRP A 759 -0.12 26.74 -30.17
C TRP A 759 0.22 25.49 -31.00
N PHE A 760 0.97 25.66 -32.10
CA PHE A 760 1.31 24.55 -33.01
C PHE A 760 2.18 23.48 -32.32
N LEU A 761 3.08 23.90 -31.43
CA LEU A 761 3.99 23.02 -30.70
C LEU A 761 3.51 22.68 -29.28
N ASP A 762 2.25 22.99 -28.94
CA ASP A 762 1.72 22.92 -27.57
C ASP A 762 2.01 21.59 -26.86
N ASP A 763 1.79 20.46 -27.55
CA ASP A 763 2.05 19.12 -27.02
C ASP A 763 3.50 18.91 -26.52
N PHE A 764 4.46 19.68 -27.04
CA PHE A 764 5.88 19.59 -26.67
C PHE A 764 6.28 20.58 -25.58
N LEU A 765 5.40 21.54 -25.26
CA LEU A 765 5.68 22.67 -24.38
C LEU A 765 5.13 22.47 -22.96
N HIS A 766 4.72 21.25 -22.61
CA HIS A 766 4.36 20.84 -21.25
C HIS A 766 5.57 20.23 -20.54
N THR A 767 5.67 20.41 -19.21
CA THR A 767 6.84 20.05 -18.40
C THR A 767 7.34 18.61 -18.66
N ARG A 768 6.47 17.60 -18.58
CA ARG A 768 6.84 16.19 -18.80
C ARG A 768 7.50 15.95 -20.16
N MET A 769 7.01 16.61 -21.20
CA MET A 769 7.54 16.50 -22.56
C MET A 769 8.88 17.23 -22.70
N MET A 770 8.98 18.44 -22.14
CA MET A 770 10.20 19.24 -22.17
C MET A 770 11.35 18.57 -21.40
N TYR A 771 11.11 18.04 -20.20
CA TYR A 771 12.14 17.30 -19.46
C TYR A 771 12.62 16.07 -20.24
N ARG A 772 11.71 15.30 -20.86
CA ARG A 772 12.10 14.15 -21.71
C ARG A 772 12.93 14.58 -22.92
N ALA A 773 12.57 15.68 -23.56
CA ALA A 773 13.35 16.23 -24.67
C ALA A 773 14.73 16.73 -24.21
N LEU A 774 14.81 17.41 -23.07
CA LEU A 774 16.06 17.89 -22.47
C LEU A 774 17.02 16.74 -22.13
N HIS A 775 16.50 15.67 -21.52
CA HIS A 775 17.28 14.47 -21.24
C HIS A 775 17.67 13.69 -22.50
N GLY A 776 16.75 13.58 -23.46
CA GLY A 776 16.98 12.86 -24.71
C GLY A 776 18.06 13.53 -25.57
N SER A 777 18.05 14.86 -25.61
CA SER A 777 19.03 15.69 -26.33
C SER A 777 20.41 15.70 -25.66
N GLY A 778 20.47 15.60 -24.33
CA GLY A 778 21.71 15.71 -23.56
C GLY A 778 22.11 17.14 -23.23
N GLU A 779 21.26 18.13 -23.54
CA GLU A 779 21.49 19.54 -23.23
C GLU A 779 21.26 19.89 -21.74
N SER A 780 20.76 18.94 -20.94
CA SER A 780 20.62 19.12 -19.48
C SER A 780 21.94 19.49 -18.78
N ALA A 781 23.09 19.19 -19.40
CA ALA A 781 24.42 19.50 -18.88
C ALA A 781 24.87 20.95 -19.13
N ARG A 782 24.12 21.72 -19.93
CA ARG A 782 24.44 23.11 -20.31
C ARG A 782 23.35 24.10 -19.90
N PHE A 783 22.29 23.61 -19.27
CA PHE A 783 21.17 24.41 -18.79
C PHE A 783 21.26 24.54 -17.27
N VAL A 784 21.33 25.78 -16.77
CA VAL A 784 21.30 26.08 -15.34
C VAL A 784 19.85 25.91 -14.88
N VAL A 785 19.60 24.96 -13.99
CA VAL A 785 18.31 24.78 -13.34
C VAL A 785 18.51 24.74 -11.82
N GLN A 786 18.35 25.87 -11.14
CA GLN A 786 18.64 25.97 -9.71
C GLN A 786 17.57 26.77 -8.95
N ASP A 787 17.12 26.21 -7.83
CA ASP A 787 16.34 26.92 -6.82
C ASP A 787 17.20 27.14 -5.59
N ILE A 788 17.22 28.39 -5.12
CA ILE A 788 18.09 28.87 -4.05
C ILE A 788 17.25 29.54 -2.98
N ALA A 789 17.28 29.03 -1.76
CA ALA A 789 16.73 29.70 -0.61
C ALA A 789 17.70 30.80 -0.14
N MET A 790 17.23 32.05 -0.08
CA MET A 790 17.99 33.22 0.34
C MET A 790 17.33 33.89 1.56
N PRO A 791 18.11 34.46 2.49
CA PRO A 791 17.58 35.47 3.41
C PRO A 791 16.99 36.63 2.60
N PHE A 792 15.86 37.18 3.03
CA PHE A 792 15.28 38.34 2.36
C PHE A 792 16.25 39.53 2.35
N GLU A 793 17.06 39.68 3.40
CA GLU A 793 18.02 40.78 3.61
C GLU A 793 19.14 40.81 2.57
N THR A 794 19.52 39.65 2.03
CA THR A 794 20.63 39.50 1.08
C THR A 794 20.17 39.14 -0.33
N THR A 795 18.85 38.95 -0.54
CA THR A 795 18.29 38.54 -1.83
C THR A 795 18.60 39.55 -2.94
N GLU A 796 18.50 40.85 -2.68
CA GLU A 796 18.81 41.87 -3.70
C GLU A 796 20.25 41.77 -4.19
N ARG A 797 21.21 41.63 -3.26
CA ARG A 797 22.64 41.43 -3.58
C ARG A 797 22.86 40.17 -4.41
N PHE A 798 22.09 39.11 -4.13
CA PHE A 798 22.15 37.88 -4.92
C PHE A 798 21.61 38.08 -6.33
N VAL A 799 20.46 38.74 -6.48
CA VAL A 799 19.88 39.06 -7.80
C VAL A 799 20.84 39.91 -8.61
N ASP A 800 21.48 40.91 -8.01
CA ASP A 800 22.50 41.73 -8.68
C ASP A 800 23.66 40.90 -9.22
N TYR A 801 24.17 39.95 -8.43
CA TYR A 801 25.20 39.00 -8.87
C TYR A 801 24.73 38.12 -10.03
N THR A 802 23.53 37.54 -9.94
CA THR A 802 22.99 36.69 -11.02
C THR A 802 22.81 37.48 -12.31
N SER A 803 22.40 38.75 -12.21
CA SER A 803 22.26 39.65 -13.35
C SER A 803 23.61 40.01 -13.97
N SER A 804 24.69 40.17 -13.20
CA SER A 804 26.00 40.54 -13.75
C SER A 804 26.76 39.34 -14.32
N GLU A 805 26.73 38.20 -13.63
CA GLU A 805 27.58 37.05 -13.97
C GLU A 805 26.91 36.02 -14.89
N LEU A 806 25.58 35.89 -14.79
CA LEU A 806 24.81 34.88 -15.53
C LEU A 806 23.88 35.49 -16.58
N ASP A 807 23.42 36.73 -16.37
CA ASP A 807 22.44 37.44 -17.24
C ASP A 807 21.19 36.58 -17.54
N ILE A 808 20.70 35.87 -16.51
CA ILE A 808 19.53 35.00 -16.60
C ILE A 808 18.28 35.76 -16.13
N TRP A 809 17.31 35.89 -17.02
CA TRP A 809 15.98 36.43 -16.75
C TRP A 809 14.91 35.61 -17.48
N PRO A 810 13.67 35.56 -16.97
CA PRO A 810 13.20 36.04 -15.67
C PRO A 810 13.73 35.23 -14.46
N LEU A 811 13.50 35.74 -13.24
CA LEU A 811 13.76 35.05 -11.97
C LEU A 811 12.44 34.82 -11.20
N TRP A 812 12.31 33.67 -10.55
CA TRP A 812 11.14 33.35 -9.72
C TRP A 812 11.41 33.71 -8.26
N LEU A 813 10.44 34.34 -7.59
CA LEU A 813 10.48 34.62 -6.16
C LEU A 813 9.37 33.82 -5.47
N CYS A 814 9.71 32.96 -4.54
CA CYS A 814 8.72 32.16 -3.82
C CYS A 814 9.01 32.14 -2.32
N PRO A 815 8.16 32.76 -1.47
CA PRO A 815 8.35 32.77 -0.04
C PRO A 815 8.08 31.38 0.56
N LEU A 816 8.95 30.95 1.46
CA LEU A 816 8.90 29.64 2.09
C LEU A 816 9.06 29.79 3.59
N LYS A 817 8.33 28.96 4.33
CA LYS A 817 8.52 28.84 5.77
C LYS A 817 9.87 28.19 6.06
N ARG A 818 10.65 28.81 6.95
CA ARG A 818 11.96 28.31 7.33
C ARG A 818 11.82 27.04 8.19
N ARG A 819 12.72 26.08 7.99
CA ARG A 819 12.93 24.92 8.86
C ARG A 819 14.23 25.08 9.66
N GLY A 820 14.23 24.67 10.93
CA GLY A 820 15.43 24.66 11.76
C GLY A 820 16.30 23.41 11.53
N PRO A 821 17.65 23.52 11.57
CA PRO A 821 18.53 22.35 11.51
C PRO A 821 18.43 21.47 12.77
N PRO A 822 18.82 20.18 12.70
CA PRO A 822 19.28 19.47 11.50
C PRO A 822 18.13 19.08 10.56
N THR A 823 18.29 19.37 9.27
CA THR A 823 17.33 19.02 8.20
C THR A 823 18.03 19.06 6.85
N PHE A 824 17.53 18.34 5.85
CA PHE A 824 17.94 18.50 4.45
C PHE A 824 17.07 19.48 3.67
N HIS A 825 16.02 20.02 4.29
CA HIS A 825 15.36 21.20 3.74
C HIS A 825 16.31 22.40 3.83
N PRO A 826 16.33 23.26 2.81
CA PRO A 826 17.15 24.44 2.84
C PRO A 826 16.71 25.34 4.01
N PHE A 827 17.68 25.96 4.65
CA PHE A 827 17.46 27.02 5.62
C PHE A 827 18.45 28.14 5.36
N THR A 828 18.27 29.29 5.97
CA THR A 828 19.11 30.45 5.70
C THR A 828 19.81 30.92 6.96
N THR A 829 21.05 31.37 6.83
CA THR A 829 21.81 32.04 7.87
C THR A 829 21.95 33.51 7.48
N VAL A 830 21.84 34.43 8.42
CA VAL A 830 22.07 35.84 8.10
C VAL A 830 23.56 36.10 8.28
N PRO A 831 24.28 36.62 7.26
CA PRO A 831 25.71 36.89 7.37
C PRO A 831 26.05 37.87 8.50
N GLU A 832 27.27 37.78 9.03
CA GLU A 832 27.75 38.72 10.07
C GLU A 832 27.69 40.17 9.57
N GLY A 833 27.18 41.06 10.42
CA GLY A 833 27.02 42.49 10.11
C GLY A 833 25.72 42.85 9.37
N VAL A 834 24.86 41.88 9.03
CA VAL A 834 23.51 42.13 8.51
C VAL A 834 22.49 42.03 9.65
N GLU A 835 21.67 43.07 9.82
CA GLU A 835 20.63 43.09 10.85
C GLU A 835 19.54 42.05 10.53
N LYS A 836 19.41 41.06 11.41
CA LYS A 836 18.39 40.02 11.28
C LYS A 836 17.03 40.57 11.69
N LYS A 837 16.10 40.68 10.75
CA LYS A 837 14.69 40.94 11.06
C LYS A 837 14.05 39.65 11.61
N GLU A 838 13.17 39.77 12.60
CA GLU A 838 12.42 38.65 13.16
C GLU A 838 11.31 38.21 12.20
N ASP A 839 11.66 37.46 11.15
CA ASP A 839 10.70 36.61 10.44
C ASP A 839 11.23 35.18 10.25
N ASP A 840 10.30 34.23 10.23
CA ASP A 840 10.56 32.79 10.10
C ASP A 840 10.43 32.33 8.64
N MET A 841 10.87 33.18 7.71
CA MET A 841 10.70 32.98 6.28
C MET A 841 12.03 33.05 5.54
N MET A 842 12.06 32.41 4.38
CA MET A 842 13.14 32.52 3.39
C MET A 842 12.53 32.73 2.01
N LEU A 843 13.30 33.29 1.09
CA LEU A 843 12.85 33.56 -0.26
C LEU A 843 13.58 32.62 -1.23
N ASN A 844 12.84 31.74 -1.88
CA ASN A 844 13.39 30.99 -3.00
C ASN A 844 13.56 31.90 -4.21
N VAL A 845 14.74 31.86 -4.82
CA VAL A 845 15.06 32.51 -6.09
C VAL A 845 15.32 31.44 -7.14
N GLY A 846 14.38 31.25 -8.07
CA GLY A 846 14.51 30.31 -9.18
C GLY A 846 15.32 30.91 -10.33
N VAL A 847 16.48 30.30 -10.63
CA VAL A 847 17.41 30.69 -11.68
C VAL A 847 17.45 29.61 -12.76
N TRP A 848 16.78 29.87 -13.89
CA TRP A 848 16.63 28.89 -14.97
C TRP A 848 16.97 29.50 -16.34
N GLY A 849 18.05 29.03 -16.97
CA GLY A 849 18.53 29.59 -18.24
C GLY A 849 19.76 28.87 -18.81
N TRP A 850 20.26 29.36 -19.96
CA TRP A 850 21.47 28.81 -20.57
C TRP A 850 22.71 29.13 -19.73
N GLY A 851 23.55 28.12 -19.51
CA GLY A 851 24.88 28.27 -18.94
C GLY A 851 25.98 28.29 -20.00
N PRO A 852 27.25 28.41 -19.58
CA PRO A 852 28.40 28.29 -20.47
C PRO A 852 28.37 27.01 -21.29
N SER A 853 28.83 27.11 -22.54
CA SER A 853 28.86 25.97 -23.47
C SER A 853 30.03 25.03 -23.22
N ASP A 854 31.12 25.56 -22.66
CA ASP A 854 32.29 24.79 -22.27
C ASP A 854 32.04 24.08 -20.91
N PRO A 855 32.21 22.75 -20.82
CA PRO A 855 31.96 22.03 -19.58
C PRO A 855 32.83 22.45 -18.38
N ALA A 856 34.10 22.82 -18.60
CA ALA A 856 34.98 23.23 -17.52
C ALA A 856 34.60 24.62 -16.98
N GLU A 857 34.27 25.54 -17.89
CA GLU A 857 33.70 26.84 -17.54
C GLU A 857 32.35 26.71 -16.83
N PHE A 858 31.48 25.79 -17.26
CA PHE A 858 30.19 25.54 -16.62
C PHE A 858 30.38 25.08 -15.17
N VAL A 859 31.28 24.13 -14.92
CA VAL A 859 31.60 23.67 -13.55
C VAL A 859 32.17 24.82 -12.70
N ARG A 860 33.09 25.60 -13.25
CA ARG A 860 33.69 26.74 -12.54
C ARG A 860 32.64 27.78 -12.14
N LYS A 861 31.78 28.21 -13.07
CA LYS A 861 30.69 29.16 -12.78
C LYS A 861 29.69 28.62 -11.75
N ASN A 862 29.38 27.32 -11.80
CA ASN A 862 28.53 26.70 -10.78
C ASN A 862 29.18 26.75 -9.39
N ARG A 863 30.50 26.56 -9.28
CA ARG A 863 31.23 26.71 -8.02
C ARG A 863 31.24 28.15 -7.50
N GLU A 864 31.56 29.11 -8.36
CA GLU A 864 31.53 30.55 -8.02
C GLU A 864 30.13 30.97 -7.55
N PHE A 865 29.09 30.46 -8.20
CA PHE A 865 27.69 30.67 -7.82
C PHE A 865 27.37 30.05 -6.45
N GLU A 866 27.77 28.81 -6.21
CA GLU A 866 27.62 28.12 -4.92
C GLU A 866 28.32 28.88 -3.78
N ASP A 867 29.54 29.37 -4.02
CA ASP A 867 30.29 30.19 -3.06
C ASP A 867 29.57 31.50 -2.75
N LYS A 868 29.02 32.17 -3.77
CA LYS A 868 28.26 33.42 -3.58
C LYS A 868 26.96 33.18 -2.80
N VAL A 869 26.24 32.11 -3.08
CA VAL A 869 25.02 31.73 -2.34
C VAL A 869 25.35 31.58 -0.85
N ARG A 870 26.43 30.87 -0.52
CA ARG A 870 26.88 30.67 0.85
C ARG A 870 27.35 31.98 1.51
N GLU A 871 28.12 32.81 0.80
CA GLU A 871 28.55 34.13 1.28
C GLU A 871 27.36 35.00 1.71
N LEU A 872 26.26 34.92 0.97
CA LEU A 872 25.04 35.66 1.23
C LEU A 872 24.07 34.94 2.19
N GLY A 873 24.49 33.80 2.75
CA GLY A 873 23.71 33.09 3.76
C GLY A 873 22.57 32.24 3.21
N GLY A 874 22.58 31.96 1.91
CA GLY A 874 21.60 31.11 1.23
C GLY A 874 22.01 29.64 1.16
N MET A 875 21.06 28.82 0.69
CA MET A 875 21.25 27.38 0.47
C MET A 875 20.56 26.93 -0.81
N LYS A 876 21.16 25.94 -1.48
CA LYS A 876 20.67 25.37 -2.73
C LYS A 876 19.76 24.16 -2.49
N TRP A 877 18.72 24.01 -3.30
CA TRP A 877 17.85 22.83 -3.27
C TRP A 877 18.52 21.58 -3.82
N LEU A 878 18.30 20.45 -3.16
CA LEU A 878 18.98 19.18 -3.44
C LEU A 878 18.45 18.38 -4.65
N TYR A 879 17.49 18.93 -5.41
CA TYR A 879 17.10 18.30 -6.69
C TYR A 879 18.10 18.62 -7.82
N ALA A 880 18.80 19.76 -7.73
CA ALA A 880 19.81 20.17 -8.68
C ALA A 880 21.17 19.52 -8.36
N HIS A 881 22.04 19.43 -9.36
CA HIS A 881 23.42 18.97 -9.16
C HIS A 881 24.18 19.94 -8.25
N THR A 882 24.98 19.38 -7.35
CA THR A 882 25.85 20.15 -6.46
C THR A 882 27.32 19.91 -6.80
N TYR A 883 28.13 20.94 -6.65
CA TYR A 883 29.58 20.88 -6.89
C TYR A 883 30.39 21.09 -5.60
N TYR A 884 29.72 21.20 -4.45
CA TYR A 884 30.33 21.27 -3.12
C TYR A 884 31.28 20.09 -2.85
N PRO A 885 32.53 20.37 -2.41
CA PRO A 885 33.35 19.37 -1.73
C PRO A 885 32.59 18.75 -0.55
N GLN A 886 32.92 17.51 -0.22
CA GLN A 886 32.16 16.74 0.78
C GLN A 886 32.10 17.44 2.15
N ASP A 887 33.24 17.92 2.66
CA ASP A 887 33.29 18.56 3.99
C ASP A 887 32.49 19.88 4.02
N GLU A 888 32.59 20.66 2.94
CA GLU A 888 31.81 21.88 2.77
C GLU A 888 30.31 21.58 2.75
N PHE A 889 29.90 20.57 1.98
CA PHE A 889 28.50 20.14 1.92
C PHE A 889 27.95 19.84 3.30
N TRP A 890 28.63 18.99 4.08
CA TRP A 890 28.14 18.60 5.41
C TRP A 890 28.16 19.76 6.41
N SER A 891 29.13 20.68 6.33
CA SER A 891 29.18 21.85 7.20
C SER A 891 27.92 22.72 7.09
N MET A 892 27.34 22.83 5.88
CA MET A 892 26.11 23.60 5.65
C MET A 892 24.88 22.98 6.30
N TYR A 893 24.86 21.66 6.52
CA TYR A 893 23.74 20.94 7.12
C TYR A 893 23.96 20.65 8.62
N GLY A 894 24.79 21.45 9.29
CA GLY A 894 25.07 21.30 10.73
C GLY A 894 26.02 20.14 11.06
N GLY A 895 26.81 19.69 10.09
CA GLY A 895 27.70 18.55 10.22
C GLY A 895 27.08 17.23 9.75
N ARG A 896 27.92 16.20 9.66
CA ARG A 896 27.54 14.87 9.15
C ARG A 896 27.02 13.93 10.25
N GLU A 897 27.38 14.20 11.51
CA GLU A 897 27.21 13.29 12.65
C GLU A 897 25.76 12.86 12.86
N TRP A 898 24.82 13.81 12.93
CA TRP A 898 23.39 13.51 13.13
C TRP A 898 22.81 12.59 12.04
N TYR A 899 23.29 12.75 10.80
CA TYR A 899 22.84 11.97 9.66
C TYR A 899 23.45 10.56 9.68
N ASP A 900 24.73 10.45 10.04
CA ASP A 900 25.38 9.15 10.20
C ASP A 900 24.81 8.36 11.39
N GLU A 901 24.44 9.02 12.50
CA GLU A 901 23.72 8.40 13.63
C GLU A 901 22.37 7.82 13.19
N LEU A 902 21.59 8.56 12.39
CA LEU A 902 20.34 8.03 11.82
C LEU A 902 20.60 6.84 10.90
N ARG A 903 21.66 6.89 10.08
CA ARG A 903 22.01 5.79 9.18
C ARG A 903 22.46 4.55 9.94
N ASP A 904 23.12 4.72 11.08
CA ASP A 904 23.46 3.62 11.99
C ASP A 904 22.22 3.04 12.64
N LYS A 905 21.39 3.89 13.25
CA LYS A 905 20.17 3.49 13.95
C LYS A 905 19.20 2.71 13.06
N TYR A 906 19.12 3.05 11.78
CA TYR A 906 18.17 2.48 10.82
C TYR A 906 18.82 1.66 9.69
N ASN A 907 20.04 1.15 9.91
CA ASN A 907 20.74 0.25 8.99
C ASN A 907 20.96 0.81 7.57
N ALA A 908 20.94 2.13 7.37
CA ALA A 908 20.98 2.77 6.06
C ALA A 908 22.40 2.97 5.49
N LYS A 909 23.46 2.49 6.16
CA LYS A 909 24.85 2.63 5.69
C LYS A 909 25.16 1.95 4.35
N THR A 910 24.37 0.96 3.93
CA THR A 910 24.49 0.30 2.63
C THR A 910 23.93 1.14 1.47
N LEU A 911 23.10 2.14 1.77
CA LEU A 911 22.57 3.07 0.76
C LEU A 911 23.59 4.18 0.50
N PRO A 912 23.58 4.81 -0.69
CA PRO A 912 24.35 6.03 -0.92
C PRO A 912 23.95 7.13 0.08
N SER A 913 24.89 8.00 0.46
CA SER A 913 24.60 9.20 1.24
C SER A 913 23.84 10.25 0.40
N VAL A 914 23.33 11.30 1.04
CA VAL A 914 22.71 12.43 0.32
C VAL A 914 23.72 13.05 -0.64
N TRP A 915 24.93 13.33 -0.16
CA TRP A 915 26.03 13.84 -0.99
C TRP A 915 26.31 12.93 -2.20
N ASP A 916 26.42 11.61 -2.01
CA ASP A 916 26.64 10.66 -3.13
C ASP A 916 25.54 10.70 -4.20
N LYS A 917 24.32 11.11 -3.82
CA LYS A 917 23.18 11.20 -4.73
C LYS A 917 23.08 12.53 -5.48
N VAL A 918 23.65 13.61 -4.94
CA VAL A 918 23.48 14.98 -5.45
C VAL A 918 24.77 15.60 -5.99
N HIS A 919 25.93 15.09 -5.61
CA HIS A 919 27.23 15.57 -6.07
C HIS A 919 27.53 15.12 -7.51
N VAL A 920 28.14 16.01 -8.30
CA VAL A 920 28.67 15.70 -9.62
C VAL A 920 30.19 15.71 -9.58
N ASP A 921 30.77 14.55 -9.90
CA ASP A 921 32.21 14.42 -10.13
C ASP A 921 32.60 15.13 -11.46
N PRO A 922 33.40 16.21 -11.41
CA PRO A 922 33.81 16.98 -12.58
C PRO A 922 34.61 16.15 -13.61
N ASP A 923 35.41 15.19 -13.16
CA ASP A 923 36.31 14.40 -14.00
C ASP A 923 35.55 13.30 -14.76
N VAL A 924 34.49 12.75 -14.17
CA VAL A 924 33.61 11.75 -14.78
C VAL A 924 32.60 12.37 -15.76
N ALA A 925 32.19 13.62 -15.52
CA ALA A 925 31.27 14.36 -16.39
C ALA A 925 31.85 14.57 -17.80
N GLY A 926 33.18 14.77 -17.93
CA GLY A 926 33.87 14.86 -19.20
C GLY A 926 33.88 13.55 -20.01
N ALA A 927 33.90 12.39 -19.35
CA ALA A 927 34.11 11.08 -19.99
C ALA A 927 32.82 10.44 -20.58
N LYS A 928 31.62 10.82 -20.11
CA LYS A 928 30.33 10.20 -20.54
C LYS A 928 29.73 10.76 -21.84
N GLN A 929 30.33 11.76 -22.48
CA GLN A 929 29.82 12.39 -23.73
C GLN A 929 30.18 11.62 -25.02
N ARG A 930 29.78 10.35 -25.15
CA ARG A 930 30.28 9.44 -26.21
C ARG A 930 29.44 9.29 -27.50
N HIS A 931 28.51 10.20 -27.82
CA HIS A 931 27.80 10.16 -29.13
C HIS A 931 27.96 11.46 -29.94
N TRP A 932 28.86 11.43 -30.93
CA TRP A 932 29.23 12.58 -31.76
C TRP A 932 28.05 13.20 -32.54
N LEU A 933 27.08 12.38 -32.99
CA LEU A 933 25.87 12.84 -33.69
C LEU A 933 24.89 13.67 -32.82
N LYS A 934 24.95 13.52 -31.49
CA LYS A 934 24.09 14.29 -30.56
C LYS A 934 24.65 15.68 -30.25
N LYS A 935 25.90 15.99 -30.62
CA LYS A 935 26.58 17.25 -30.31
C LYS A 935 26.25 18.41 -31.26
N GLN A 936 25.60 18.16 -32.39
CA GLN A 936 25.30 19.23 -33.35
C GLN A 936 23.84 19.69 -33.24
N PRO A 937 23.58 20.95 -32.83
CA PRO A 937 22.28 21.56 -33.02
C PRO A 937 21.95 21.63 -34.52
N PRO A 938 20.70 21.37 -34.95
CA PRO A 938 19.52 21.02 -34.15
C PRO A 938 19.28 19.50 -33.98
N LEU A 939 20.20 18.63 -34.42
CA LEU A 939 20.00 17.16 -34.46
C LEU A 939 19.78 16.55 -33.07
N GLY A 940 20.51 17.03 -32.05
CA GLY A 940 20.31 16.62 -30.65
C GLY A 940 18.90 16.94 -30.14
N GLY A 941 18.41 18.14 -30.42
CA GLY A 941 17.04 18.57 -30.11
C GLY A 941 15.98 17.72 -30.81
N PHE A 942 16.11 17.45 -32.12
CA PHE A 942 15.17 16.58 -32.84
C PHE A 942 15.14 15.16 -32.29
N TYR A 943 16.29 14.60 -31.90
CA TYR A 943 16.36 13.30 -31.22
C TYR A 943 15.66 13.33 -29.85
N GLY A 944 15.82 14.43 -29.09
CA GLY A 944 15.07 14.69 -27.87
C GLY A 944 13.56 14.67 -28.10
N ILE A 945 13.08 15.42 -29.09
CA ILE A 945 11.66 15.47 -29.49
C ILE A 945 11.15 14.08 -29.85
N TYR A 946 11.87 13.35 -30.70
CA TYR A 946 11.52 11.98 -31.08
C TYR A 946 11.37 11.05 -29.86
N LYS A 947 12.31 11.12 -28.91
CA LYS A 947 12.25 10.36 -27.65
C LYS A 947 11.03 10.72 -26.82
N SER A 948 10.67 11.99 -26.71
CA SER A 948 9.44 12.43 -26.04
C SER A 948 8.16 11.98 -26.77
N ILE A 949 8.13 11.88 -28.11
CA ILE A 949 6.98 11.34 -28.85
C ILE A 949 6.78 9.84 -28.56
N GLN A 950 7.85 9.04 -28.63
CA GLN A 950 7.82 7.60 -28.32
C GLN A 950 7.22 7.31 -26.93
N SER A 951 7.40 8.29 -26.05
CA SER A 951 7.03 8.27 -24.66
C SER A 951 5.51 8.40 -24.43
N LYS A 952 4.78 8.97 -25.40
CA LYS A 952 3.32 9.24 -25.37
C LYS A 952 2.83 10.12 -24.21
N ASP A 953 3.72 10.82 -23.51
CA ASP A 953 3.34 11.71 -22.40
C ASP A 953 2.45 12.88 -22.83
N TYR A 954 2.50 13.29 -24.10
CA TYR A 954 1.56 14.27 -24.67
C TYR A 954 0.08 13.82 -24.58
N MET A 955 -0.19 12.52 -24.34
CA MET A 955 -1.55 12.05 -24.09
C MET A 955 -2.02 12.35 -22.66
N LEU A 956 -1.10 12.57 -21.71
CA LEU A 956 -1.43 12.83 -20.31
C LEU A 956 -2.06 14.21 -20.15
N HIS A 957 -1.47 15.27 -20.72
CA HIS A 957 -2.06 16.62 -20.64
C HIS A 957 -3.32 16.74 -21.50
N ARG A 958 -3.40 16.04 -22.64
CA ARG A 958 -4.63 15.99 -23.46
C ARG A 958 -5.81 15.33 -22.73
N ARG A 959 -5.54 14.37 -21.85
CA ARG A 959 -6.55 13.63 -21.07
C ARG A 959 -6.71 14.13 -19.64
N ALA A 960 -6.03 15.22 -19.28
CA ALA A 960 -6.11 15.83 -17.97
C ALA A 960 -7.57 16.16 -17.64
N GLN A 961 -8.08 15.62 -16.55
CA GLN A 961 -9.44 15.85 -16.07
C GLN A 961 -9.54 17.13 -15.23
N TRP A 962 -8.41 17.59 -14.70
CA TRP A 962 -8.31 18.80 -13.90
C TRP A 962 -8.48 20.10 -14.70
N LYS A 963 -8.33 20.06 -16.04
CA LYS A 963 -8.47 21.24 -16.90
C LYS A 963 -9.88 21.81 -16.80
N TRP A 964 -9.98 23.13 -16.85
CA TRP A 964 -11.27 23.80 -16.87
C TRP A 964 -12.04 23.44 -18.15
N LYS A 965 -13.29 22.96 -18.00
CA LYS A 965 -14.16 22.57 -19.12
C LYS A 965 -15.32 23.52 -19.37
N GLY A 966 -15.34 24.68 -18.71
CA GLY A 966 -16.50 25.56 -18.66
C GLY A 966 -17.51 25.14 -17.59
N GLU A 967 -18.51 25.99 -17.40
CA GLU A 967 -19.75 25.67 -16.68
C GLU A 967 -20.89 25.37 -17.66
#